data_AF-A0A7R8UUN0-F1
#
_entry.id   AF-A0A7R8UUN0-F1
#
_cell.length_a   1.000
_cell.length_b   1.000
_cell.length_c   1.000
_cell.angle_alpha   90.00
_cell.angle_beta   90.00
_cell.angle_gamma   90.00
#
_symmetry.space_group_name_H-M   'P 1'
#
loop_
_entity.id
_entity.type
_entity.pdbx_description
1 polymer ?
#
loop_
_entity_poly.entity_id
_entity_poly.type
_entity_poly.pdbx_seq_one_letter_code
_entity_poly.pdbx_strand_id
1 'polypeptide(L)'
;MGGPSSQGQSPPGGGPTSLFILTEDNPIRKYTRFIIEWPPFEYAVLLTIIANCVVLALEEHLPEGDKTVLAQKLEKTEAYFLGIFCVEASLKILALGFVLHKHSYLRNIWNIMDFFVVVTGSMTIFAEANVDVDLRMLRSFRVLRPLKLVSRIPSLQVVLKSIIKAMAPLLQIGLLVLFAIVIFAIIGLEFYSGALHKSCYSLEDIKKIVKEGDMETPCYADNETAAASSGAYICNYNESLCLEQWGGPNFGITSFDNIGFAMLTVFQCITMEGWTAILYWTNDALGSNYNWIYFVPLIVLGSFFMLNLVLGVLSGEFAKEREKVENRQEFLKLRRQQQLERELNGYVEWICKAARRRNAAKRKKLKSLGKSKSTDTEEEEGEEDYGDDDYAEFAFLGLFMMEMWIKMYALGPRIYFESSFNRFDCVVISGSIFEVIWSAVKGGSFGLSVLRALRLLRIFKVTKYWSSLRNLVISLLNSMRSIISLLFLLFLFILIFALLGMQLFGGQFNFPEGTPETNFNTFPIALLTVFQILTGEDWNEVMYQGIESQGGLKGGMIYSLYFIVLVLFGNYTLLNVFLAIAVDNLANAQELTAAEEEQVEEDKEKQLQELEKEMEALQVSDGSPPRVEVSPPSPSRGGKSKSKEEEKKEDDDDIPDGPKPMLPYSSMFILSPTNPVRRGAHWVVNLRYFDFFIMVVISLSSIALAAEDPVEEESSRNRVLNYFDYAFTGVFTIEMLLKIVDLGIILHPGSYLREFWNIMDAVVVICAAVSFGFDMSGSSAGQNLSTIKSLRVLRVLRPLKTIKRVPKLKAVFDCVVNSLKNVINILIVYILFQFIFAVIAVQLFNGKFFYCTDDSKHTAEECQGSYFKFEEGTLLPKKEARVWRTQSFHYDNVATAMLTLFAVQTGEGWPQVLQNSMAATYENKGPIQNFRIEMSLFYIVYFVVFPFFFVNIFVALIIITFQEQGEAELQDGEIDKNQKSCIDFTIGARPLERYMPKDRNSFKYKVWRIVVSTPFEYFIMMLIVFNTLLLMMKYHQQSKMYEKSLMYLNMGFTGMFSVETVLKIIGFGVKVG
;
A
#
# COMPACT_ATOMS: atom_id res chain seq x y z
N MET A 1 24.04 -10.81 26.82
CA MET A 1 25.02 -11.76 27.39
C MET A 1 26.34 -11.03 27.57
N GLY A 2 26.89 -11.06 28.78
CA GLY A 2 28.20 -10.48 29.10
C GLY A 2 29.34 -11.34 28.55
N GLY A 3 30.28 -10.69 27.88
CA GLY A 3 31.59 -11.22 27.49
C GLY A 3 32.67 -10.22 27.93
N PRO A 4 33.89 -10.69 28.25
CA PRO A 4 34.78 -10.03 29.18
C PRO A 4 35.49 -8.82 28.55
N SER A 5 35.56 -7.75 29.33
CA SER A 5 36.36 -6.56 29.09
C SER A 5 37.85 -6.93 29.08
N SER A 6 38.50 -6.72 27.94
CA SER A 6 39.95 -6.71 27.83
C SER A 6 40.52 -5.50 28.56
N GLN A 7 40.98 -5.71 29.80
CA GLN A 7 41.83 -4.76 30.51
C GLN A 7 43.22 -4.72 29.84
N GLY A 8 43.42 -3.75 28.96
CA GLY A 8 44.76 -3.27 28.62
C GLY A 8 45.23 -2.30 29.70
N GLN A 9 46.29 -2.65 30.41
CA GLN A 9 46.99 -1.76 31.33
C GLN A 9 47.57 -0.55 30.57
N SER A 10 47.08 0.65 30.86
CA SER A 10 47.72 1.93 30.53
C SER A 10 48.48 2.47 31.76
N PRO A 11 49.61 3.17 31.59
CA PRO A 11 50.48 3.60 32.68
C PRO A 11 49.82 4.68 33.58
N PRO A 12 50.27 4.86 34.83
CA PRO A 12 49.69 5.80 35.77
C PRO A 12 50.17 7.23 35.44
N GLY A 13 49.38 7.96 34.67
CA GLY A 13 49.66 9.37 34.39
C GLY A 13 48.85 9.91 33.22
N GLY A 14 47.88 10.78 33.52
CA GLY A 14 47.27 11.67 32.54
C GLY A 14 46.08 11.07 31.78
N GLY A 15 45.08 10.56 32.48
CA GLY A 15 43.74 10.46 31.91
C GLY A 15 43.26 11.85 31.46
N PRO A 16 42.50 11.95 30.35
CA PRO A 16 42.09 13.22 29.79
C PRO A 16 41.29 14.11 30.77
N THR A 17 41.68 15.37 30.93
CA THR A 17 41.01 16.37 31.79
C THR A 17 39.72 16.89 31.14
N SER A 18 38.57 16.89 31.84
CA SER A 18 37.38 17.59 31.35
C SER A 18 37.56 19.10 31.51
N LEU A 19 37.21 19.87 30.46
CA LEU A 19 37.33 21.34 30.40
C LEU A 19 38.74 21.89 30.73
N PHE A 20 39.80 21.10 30.54
CA PHE A 20 41.19 21.44 30.89
C PHE A 20 41.49 21.65 32.38
N ILE A 21 40.51 21.50 33.28
CA ILE A 21 40.65 21.81 34.70
C ILE A 21 40.41 20.57 35.59
N LEU A 22 39.57 19.62 35.14
CA LEU A 22 39.10 18.52 35.98
C LEU A 22 39.74 17.18 35.57
N THR A 23 40.75 16.74 36.33
CA THR A 23 41.31 15.38 36.26
C THR A 23 40.28 14.32 36.69
N GLU A 24 40.48 13.05 36.34
CA GLU A 24 39.54 11.96 36.70
C GLU A 24 39.36 11.78 38.21
N ASP A 25 40.38 12.14 38.99
CA ASP A 25 40.36 12.07 40.46
C ASP A 25 39.66 13.26 41.14
N ASN A 26 39.23 14.27 40.37
CA ASN A 26 38.56 15.43 40.95
C ASN A 26 37.20 15.01 41.56
N PRO A 27 36.93 15.33 42.84
CA PRO A 27 35.69 14.93 43.51
C PRO A 27 34.44 15.42 42.77
N ILE A 28 34.48 16.63 42.18
CA ILE A 28 33.36 17.19 41.43
C ILE A 28 33.02 16.29 40.24
N ARG A 29 34.03 15.96 39.41
CA ARG A 29 33.83 15.09 38.23
C ARG A 29 33.35 13.70 38.62
N LYS A 30 33.85 13.13 39.72
CA LYS A 30 33.45 11.82 40.24
C LYS A 30 31.99 11.81 40.72
N TYR A 31 31.58 12.82 41.49
CA TYR A 31 30.19 12.96 41.94
C TYR A 31 29.23 13.23 40.77
N THR A 32 29.61 14.09 39.82
CA THR A 32 28.78 14.34 38.64
C THR A 32 28.61 13.10 37.77
N ARG A 33 29.67 12.29 37.61
CA ARG A 33 29.58 11.01 36.90
C ARG A 33 28.66 10.01 37.60
N PHE A 34 28.75 9.91 38.93
CA PHE A 34 27.83 9.10 39.73
C PHE A 34 26.36 9.51 39.54
N ILE A 35 26.07 10.81 39.52
CA ILE A 35 24.71 11.33 39.32
C ILE A 35 24.16 10.95 37.93
N ILE A 36 24.97 11.05 36.88
CA ILE A 36 24.54 10.75 35.51
C ILE A 36 24.30 9.25 35.29
N GLU A 37 25.11 8.40 35.91
CA GLU A 37 24.98 6.94 35.83
C GLU A 37 23.87 6.40 36.77
N TRP A 38 23.24 7.27 37.57
CA TRP A 38 22.20 6.88 38.52
C TRP A 38 20.85 6.64 37.80
N PRO A 39 20.27 5.42 37.83
CA PRO A 39 19.04 5.12 37.08
C PRO A 39 17.83 6.02 37.40
N PRO A 40 17.58 6.42 38.66
CA PRO A 40 16.52 7.38 38.98
C PRO A 40 16.68 8.75 38.29
N PHE A 41 17.91 9.22 38.09
CA PHE A 41 18.17 10.46 37.38
C PHE A 41 17.77 10.33 35.89
N GLU A 42 18.04 9.18 35.28
CA GLU A 42 17.61 8.88 33.92
C GLU A 42 16.07 8.84 33.79
N TYR A 43 15.37 8.16 34.71
CA TYR A 43 13.90 8.14 34.73
C TYR A 43 13.30 9.52 34.99
N ALA A 44 13.89 10.34 35.86
CA ALA A 44 13.43 11.69 36.13
C ALA A 44 13.55 12.61 34.90
N VAL A 45 14.67 12.53 34.17
CA VAL A 45 14.85 13.28 32.91
C VAL A 45 13.86 12.80 31.85
N LEU A 46 13.67 11.48 31.70
CA LEU A 46 12.70 10.91 30.77
C LEU A 46 11.27 11.40 31.07
N LEU A 47 10.84 11.34 32.33
CA LEU A 47 9.53 11.83 32.75
C LEU A 47 9.39 13.34 32.53
N THR A 48 10.46 14.11 32.69
CA THR A 48 10.50 15.54 32.38
C THR A 48 10.31 15.80 30.88
N ILE A 49 10.95 15.01 30.01
CA ILE A 49 10.77 15.09 28.56
C ILE A 49 9.31 14.78 28.18
N ILE A 50 8.75 13.70 28.73
CA ILE A 50 7.34 13.33 28.48
C ILE A 50 6.39 14.43 28.96
N ALA A 51 6.59 14.95 30.18
CA ALA A 51 5.80 16.05 30.70
C ALA A 51 5.89 17.30 29.83
N ASN A 52 7.08 17.62 29.29
CA ASN A 52 7.24 18.74 28.36
C ASN A 52 6.51 18.51 27.04
N CYS A 53 6.52 17.28 26.50
CA CYS A 53 5.76 16.94 25.29
C CYS A 53 4.25 17.08 25.53
N VAL A 54 3.75 16.66 26.70
CA VAL A 54 2.33 16.83 27.06
C VAL A 54 1.96 18.31 27.17
N VAL A 55 2.83 19.14 27.75
CA VAL A 55 2.62 20.60 27.82
C VAL A 55 2.53 21.23 26.44
N LEU A 56 3.41 20.84 25.50
CA LEU A 56 3.34 21.30 24.10
C LEU A 56 2.07 20.84 23.39
N ALA A 57 1.58 19.63 23.69
CA ALA A 57 0.35 19.08 23.12
C ALA A 57 -0.93 19.73 23.69
N LEU A 58 -0.88 20.27 24.91
CA LEU A 58 -2.01 20.97 25.53
C LEU A 58 -2.10 22.45 25.10
N GLU A 59 -1.11 22.95 24.37
CA GLU A 59 -1.10 24.32 23.88
C GLU A 59 -2.09 24.50 22.72
N GLU A 60 -3.05 25.41 22.89
CA GLU A 60 -4.05 25.75 21.87
C GLU A 60 -3.69 27.08 21.21
N HIS A 61 -3.69 27.10 19.89
CA HIS A 61 -3.35 28.27 19.10
C HIS A 61 -4.61 28.94 18.58
N LEU A 62 -4.84 30.19 19.00
CA LEU A 62 -5.97 31.00 18.55
C LEU A 62 -5.53 31.98 17.45
N PRO A 63 -6.48 32.44 16.61
CA PRO A 63 -6.20 33.42 15.57
C PRO A 63 -5.71 34.75 16.15
N GLU A 64 -5.02 35.53 15.31
CA GLU A 64 -4.54 36.90 15.62
C GLU A 64 -3.63 37.02 16.86
N GLY A 65 -3.05 35.90 17.33
CA GLY A 65 -2.14 35.89 18.48
C GLY A 65 -2.85 35.96 19.83
N ASP A 66 -4.17 35.73 19.87
CA ASP A 66 -4.89 35.56 21.12
C ASP A 66 -4.44 34.28 21.86
N LYS A 67 -4.61 34.26 23.19
CA LYS A 67 -4.14 33.14 24.03
C LYS A 67 -5.12 32.85 25.15
N THR A 68 -5.45 31.57 25.32
CA THR A 68 -6.23 31.11 26.47
C THR A 68 -5.44 31.29 27.78
N VAL A 69 -6.15 31.39 28.90
CA VAL A 69 -5.53 31.45 30.25
C VAL A 69 -4.67 30.22 30.52
N LEU A 70 -5.05 29.06 29.96
CA LEU A 70 -4.27 27.83 30.05
C LEU A 70 -2.97 27.94 29.25
N ALA A 71 -3.01 28.41 28.00
CA ALA A 71 -1.83 28.62 27.16
C ALA A 71 -0.81 29.56 27.83
N GLN A 72 -1.27 30.69 28.37
CA GLN A 72 -0.39 31.62 29.10
C GLN A 72 0.28 30.99 30.34
N LYS A 73 -0.40 30.05 31.02
CA LYS A 73 0.19 29.29 32.14
C LYS A 73 1.19 28.26 31.64
N LEU A 74 0.89 27.57 30.54
CA LEU A 74 1.77 26.58 29.92
C LEU A 74 3.09 27.23 29.45
N GLU A 75 3.06 28.41 28.85
CA GLU A 75 4.28 29.13 28.44
C GLU A 75 5.24 29.39 29.61
N LYS A 76 4.70 29.74 30.79
CA LYS A 76 5.52 29.93 32.00
C LYS A 76 6.21 28.64 32.45
N THR A 77 5.61 27.48 32.17
CA THR A 77 6.22 26.18 32.52
C THR A 77 7.46 25.87 31.69
N GLU A 78 7.61 26.46 30.49
CA GLU A 78 8.72 26.19 29.59
C GLU A 78 10.09 26.59 30.16
N ALA A 79 10.15 27.70 30.88
CA ALA A 79 11.39 28.15 31.53
C ALA A 79 11.89 27.13 32.55
N TYR A 80 10.99 26.43 33.25
CA TYR A 80 11.35 25.37 34.19
C TYR A 80 11.92 24.14 33.47
N PHE A 81 11.27 23.70 32.38
CA PHE A 81 11.78 22.59 31.57
C PHE A 81 13.16 22.88 30.98
N LEU A 82 13.35 24.08 30.42
CA LEU A 82 14.65 24.52 29.91
C LEU A 82 15.71 24.54 31.02
N GLY A 83 15.36 25.05 32.21
CA GLY A 83 16.25 25.06 33.36
C GLY A 83 16.74 23.66 33.74
N ILE A 84 15.83 22.67 33.77
CA ILE A 84 16.19 21.27 34.04
C ILE A 84 17.14 20.72 32.96
N PHE A 85 16.87 21.01 31.68
CA PHE A 85 17.73 20.58 30.57
C PHE A 85 19.11 21.27 30.56
N CYS A 86 19.20 22.52 31.00
CA CYS A 86 20.47 23.22 31.20
C CYS A 86 21.31 22.54 32.30
N VAL A 87 20.68 22.15 33.42
CA VAL A 87 21.35 21.42 34.50
C VAL A 87 21.83 20.05 34.00
N GLU A 88 20.97 19.31 33.31
CA GLU A 88 21.30 18.02 32.69
C GLU A 88 22.53 18.14 31.77
N ALA A 89 22.52 19.09 30.83
CA ALA A 89 23.60 19.32 29.89
C ALA A 89 24.90 19.73 30.60
N SER A 90 24.80 20.62 31.59
CA SER A 90 25.95 21.08 32.39
C SER A 90 26.60 19.93 33.16
N LEU A 91 25.80 19.08 33.82
CA LEU A 91 26.31 17.89 34.51
C LEU A 91 27.03 16.95 33.52
N LYS A 92 26.42 16.67 32.35
CA LYS A 92 27.03 15.82 31.32
C LYS A 92 28.35 16.40 30.79
N ILE A 93 28.44 17.71 30.56
CA ILE A 93 29.66 18.38 30.09
C ILE A 93 30.77 18.30 31.15
N LEU A 94 30.44 18.49 32.44
CA LEU A 94 31.41 18.38 33.54
C LEU A 94 31.96 16.95 33.68
N ALA A 95 31.13 15.92 33.53
CA ALA A 95 31.54 14.52 33.65
C ALA A 95 32.34 14.01 32.43
N LEU A 96 31.86 14.28 31.21
CA LEU A 96 32.39 13.70 29.95
C LEU A 96 33.44 14.59 29.27
N GLY A 97 33.50 15.88 29.60
CA GLY A 97 34.29 16.88 28.88
C GLY A 97 33.63 17.34 27.58
N PHE A 98 34.06 18.49 27.06
CA PHE A 98 33.32 19.20 26.00
C PHE A 98 33.52 18.61 24.59
N VAL A 99 34.75 18.66 24.01
CA VAL A 99 35.00 18.32 22.58
C VAL A 99 36.19 17.37 22.32
N LEU A 100 37.28 17.50 23.07
CA LEU A 100 38.60 17.03 22.62
C LEU A 100 38.84 15.52 22.72
N HIS A 101 38.11 14.79 23.58
CA HIS A 101 38.32 13.35 23.79
C HIS A 101 37.31 12.50 23.03
N LYS A 102 37.69 11.24 22.75
CA LYS A 102 36.84 10.29 21.99
C LYS A 102 35.49 10.04 22.67
N HIS A 103 35.42 10.20 24.00
CA HIS A 103 34.21 10.06 24.81
C HIS A 103 33.65 11.40 25.30
N SER A 104 34.04 12.52 24.69
CA SER A 104 33.52 13.85 25.04
C SER A 104 32.07 14.05 24.59
N TYR A 105 31.38 14.95 25.30
CA TYR A 105 29.96 15.23 25.17
C TYR A 105 29.54 15.52 23.72
N LEU A 106 30.18 16.48 23.03
CA LEU A 106 29.82 16.87 21.66
C LEU A 106 30.27 15.90 20.55
N ARG A 107 30.98 14.81 20.87
CA ARG A 107 31.27 13.78 19.85
C ARG A 107 30.15 12.74 19.73
N ASN A 108 29.25 12.69 20.70
CA ASN A 108 28.06 11.86 20.62
C ASN A 108 26.94 12.64 19.92
N ILE A 109 26.46 12.13 18.78
CA ILE A 109 25.40 12.74 17.96
C ILE A 109 24.15 13.07 18.79
N TRP A 110 23.80 12.21 19.74
CA TRP A 110 22.62 12.39 20.58
C TRP A 110 22.79 13.53 21.59
N ASN A 111 23.98 13.68 22.14
CA ASN A 111 24.30 14.80 23.04
C ASN A 111 24.42 16.13 22.28
N ILE A 112 24.84 16.11 21.00
CA ILE A 112 24.82 17.30 20.13
C ILE A 112 23.38 17.78 19.95
N MET A 113 22.45 16.87 19.67
CA MET A 113 21.02 17.21 19.56
C MET A 113 20.46 17.76 20.88
N ASP A 114 20.74 17.11 22.01
CA ASP A 114 20.34 17.60 23.33
C ASP A 114 20.90 19.01 23.60
N PHE A 115 22.16 19.26 23.23
CA PHE A 115 22.81 20.56 23.37
C PHE A 115 22.18 21.63 22.46
N PHE A 116 21.90 21.28 21.21
CA PHE A 116 21.27 22.18 20.25
C PHE A 116 19.92 22.69 20.78
N VAL A 117 19.08 21.78 21.29
CA VAL A 117 17.77 22.11 21.89
C VAL A 117 17.92 23.07 23.09
N VAL A 118 18.94 22.88 23.92
CA VAL A 118 19.22 23.76 25.07
C VAL A 118 19.71 25.13 24.63
N VAL A 119 20.58 25.20 23.62
CA VAL A 119 21.11 26.46 23.09
C VAL A 119 20.00 27.26 22.41
N THR A 120 19.23 26.67 21.51
CA THR A 120 18.13 27.38 20.83
C THR A 120 17.06 27.85 21.82
N GLY A 121 16.72 27.03 22.83
CA GLY A 121 15.79 27.44 23.89
C GLY A 121 16.33 28.57 24.78
N SER A 122 17.63 28.60 25.05
CA SER A 122 18.26 29.69 25.79
C SER A 122 18.30 30.98 24.96
N MET A 123 18.59 30.86 23.66
CA MET A 123 18.56 31.97 22.71
C MET A 123 17.16 32.57 22.58
N THR A 124 16.10 31.76 22.60
CA THR A 124 14.72 32.28 22.53
C THR A 124 14.38 33.16 23.74
N ILE A 125 14.71 32.72 24.96
CA ILE A 125 14.42 33.50 26.17
C ILE A 125 15.27 34.78 26.20
N PHE A 126 16.53 34.70 25.78
CA PHE A 126 17.41 35.85 25.71
C PHE A 126 16.96 36.88 24.66
N ALA A 127 16.47 36.41 23.51
CA ALA A 127 15.97 37.26 22.44
C ALA A 127 14.65 37.94 22.83
N GLU A 128 13.70 37.21 23.43
CA GLU A 128 12.43 37.79 23.94
C GLU A 128 12.66 38.88 25.00
N ALA A 129 13.77 38.82 25.74
CA ALA A 129 14.12 39.84 26.73
C ALA A 129 14.75 41.12 26.13
N ASN A 130 15.29 41.08 24.90
CA ASN A 130 16.15 42.15 24.39
C ASN A 130 15.80 42.65 22.97
N VAL A 131 15.01 41.92 22.17
CA VAL A 131 14.80 42.22 20.74
C VAL A 131 13.35 41.98 20.34
N ASP A 132 12.72 43.01 19.74
CA ASP A 132 11.32 43.01 19.27
C ASP A 132 11.20 42.41 17.84
N VAL A 133 11.84 41.25 17.61
CA VAL A 133 11.81 40.54 16.31
C VAL A 133 10.78 39.42 16.39
N ASP A 134 10.12 39.10 15.28
CA ASP A 134 9.15 38.01 15.21
C ASP A 134 9.86 36.63 15.31
N LEU A 135 9.97 36.12 16.54
CA LEU A 135 10.73 34.90 16.88
C LEU A 135 9.97 33.60 16.59
N ARG A 136 8.87 33.62 15.82
CA ARG A 136 8.06 32.41 15.50
C ARG A 136 8.92 31.23 15.04
N MET A 137 9.89 31.47 14.16
CA MET A 137 10.83 30.45 13.68
C MET A 137 11.80 29.93 14.74
N LEU A 138 12.15 30.73 15.76
CA LEU A 138 12.96 30.23 16.88
C LEU A 138 12.11 29.47 17.91
N ARG A 139 10.85 29.86 18.09
CA ARG A 139 9.89 29.13 18.94
C ARG A 139 9.55 27.77 18.37
N SER A 140 9.47 27.63 17.04
CA SER A 140 9.21 26.33 16.41
C SER A 140 10.29 25.28 16.71
N PHE A 141 11.55 25.66 16.99
CA PHE A 141 12.60 24.71 17.40
C PHE A 141 12.31 23.98 18.71
N ARG A 142 11.35 24.47 19.53
CA ARG A 142 10.88 23.77 20.73
C ARG A 142 10.28 22.40 20.38
N VAL A 143 9.79 22.21 19.16
CA VAL A 143 9.27 20.94 18.63
C VAL A 143 10.33 19.83 18.52
N LEU A 144 11.62 20.18 18.58
CA LEU A 144 12.70 19.19 18.57
C LEU A 144 12.90 18.52 19.93
N ARG A 145 12.28 19.02 21.01
CA ARG A 145 12.38 18.44 22.37
C ARG A 145 11.88 16.99 22.45
N PRO A 146 10.74 16.60 21.82
CA PRO A 146 10.33 15.20 21.68
C PRO A 146 11.42 14.26 21.13
N LEU A 147 12.32 14.72 20.26
CA LEU A 147 13.42 13.89 19.75
C LEU A 147 14.40 13.45 20.84
N LYS A 148 14.48 14.17 21.97
CA LYS A 148 15.26 13.73 23.15
C LYS A 148 14.74 12.40 23.70
N LEU A 149 13.51 11.98 23.40
CA LEU A 149 13.03 10.64 23.75
C LEU A 149 13.84 9.54 23.04
N VAL A 150 14.23 9.77 21.78
CA VAL A 150 15.04 8.82 20.98
C VAL A 150 16.45 8.70 21.55
N SER A 151 17.05 9.80 22.04
CA SER A 151 18.37 9.75 22.67
C SER A 151 18.36 8.95 23.99
N ARG A 152 17.19 8.75 24.61
CA ARG A 152 17.05 8.04 25.89
C ARG A 152 16.59 6.60 25.76
N ILE A 153 15.88 6.23 24.70
CA ILE A 153 15.38 4.86 24.51
C ILE A 153 16.31 4.09 23.55
N PRO A 154 17.11 3.11 24.02
CA PRO A 154 18.11 2.44 23.19
C PRO A 154 17.50 1.66 22.01
N SER A 155 16.31 1.07 22.18
CA SER A 155 15.62 0.36 21.09
C SER A 155 15.31 1.31 19.92
N LEU A 156 14.88 2.54 20.19
CA LEU A 156 14.61 3.55 19.15
C LEU A 156 15.88 3.98 18.43
N GLN A 157 17.02 4.07 19.13
CA GLN A 157 18.29 4.40 18.49
C GLN A 157 18.72 3.33 17.49
N VAL A 158 18.46 2.05 17.78
CA VAL A 158 18.77 0.95 16.88
C VAL A 158 17.90 1.04 15.63
N VAL A 159 16.58 1.21 15.81
CA VAL A 159 15.64 1.34 14.69
C VAL A 159 15.97 2.56 13.81
N LEU A 160 16.21 3.74 14.41
CA LEU A 160 16.53 4.94 13.64
C LEU A 160 17.86 4.79 12.87
N LYS A 161 18.89 4.17 13.47
CA LYS A 161 20.14 3.90 12.76
C LYS A 161 19.95 2.97 11.57
N SER A 162 19.10 1.95 11.70
CA SER A 162 18.76 1.06 10.58
C SER A 162 18.08 1.82 9.45
N ILE A 163 17.11 2.68 9.77
CA ILE A 163 16.41 3.54 8.78
C ILE A 163 17.38 4.51 8.09
N ILE A 164 18.27 5.17 8.84
CA ILE A 164 19.24 6.11 8.24
C ILE A 164 20.22 5.38 7.30
N LYS A 165 20.64 4.15 7.66
CA LYS A 165 21.52 3.34 6.82
C LYS A 165 20.83 2.92 5.50
N ALA A 166 19.53 2.60 5.56
CA ALA A 166 18.72 2.26 4.38
C ALA A 166 18.50 3.47 3.43
N MET A 167 18.65 4.70 3.92
CA MET A 167 18.44 5.92 3.14
C MET A 167 19.54 6.19 2.10
N ALA A 168 20.77 5.74 2.36
CA ALA A 168 21.92 6.01 1.48
C ALA A 168 21.75 5.49 0.03
N PRO A 169 21.35 4.22 -0.21
CA PRO A 169 21.09 3.73 -1.56
C PRO A 169 19.87 4.42 -2.21
N LEU A 170 18.87 4.81 -1.42
CA LEU A 170 17.70 5.54 -1.92
C LEU A 170 18.02 6.96 -2.37
N LEU A 171 19.07 7.60 -1.84
CA LEU A 171 19.46 8.94 -2.29
C LEU A 171 19.81 8.96 -3.78
N GLN A 172 20.35 7.86 -4.33
CA GLN A 172 20.61 7.74 -5.77
C GLN A 172 19.31 7.69 -6.59
N ILE A 173 18.30 6.98 -6.07
CA ILE A 173 16.97 6.94 -6.68
C ILE A 173 16.28 8.29 -6.57
N GLY A 174 16.36 8.94 -5.39
CA GLY A 174 15.81 10.27 -5.18
C GLY A 174 16.40 11.29 -6.14
N LEU A 175 17.70 11.18 -6.48
CA LEU A 175 18.32 12.00 -7.52
C LEU A 175 17.73 11.73 -8.91
N LEU A 176 17.48 10.46 -9.26
CA LEU A 176 16.83 10.08 -10.51
C LEU A 176 15.38 10.61 -10.60
N VAL A 177 14.62 10.50 -9.50
CA VAL A 177 13.26 11.03 -9.39
C VAL A 177 13.26 12.56 -9.54
N LEU A 178 14.17 13.26 -8.85
CA LEU A 178 14.31 14.71 -8.97
C LEU A 178 14.64 15.11 -10.42
N PHE A 179 15.52 14.36 -11.09
CA PHE A 179 15.85 14.60 -12.49
C PHE A 179 14.65 14.39 -13.42
N ALA A 180 13.85 13.34 -13.18
CA ALA A 180 12.61 13.11 -13.92
C ALA A 180 11.57 14.21 -13.69
N ILE A 181 11.38 14.67 -12.45
CA ILE A 181 10.51 15.80 -12.09
C ILE A 181 10.93 17.04 -12.87
N VAL A 182 12.22 17.37 -12.90
CA VAL A 182 12.74 18.52 -13.63
C VAL A 182 12.48 18.41 -15.14
N ILE A 183 12.66 17.24 -15.74
CA ILE A 183 12.37 17.04 -17.18
C ILE A 183 10.89 17.30 -17.47
N PHE A 184 9.98 16.65 -16.73
CA PHE A 184 8.55 16.83 -16.96
C PHE A 184 8.09 18.25 -16.61
N ALA A 185 8.66 18.88 -15.59
CA ALA A 185 8.35 20.27 -15.24
C ALA A 185 8.78 21.25 -16.35
N ILE A 186 9.94 21.04 -16.99
CA ILE A 186 10.36 21.85 -18.15
C ILE A 186 9.41 21.63 -19.33
N ILE A 187 9.04 20.37 -19.63
CA ILE A 187 8.10 20.07 -20.72
C ILE A 187 6.72 20.71 -20.44
N GLY A 188 6.21 20.59 -19.21
CA GLY A 188 4.96 21.19 -18.78
C GLY A 188 4.99 22.72 -18.83
N LEU A 189 6.08 23.35 -18.39
CA LEU A 189 6.31 24.80 -18.53
C LEU A 189 6.33 25.24 -20.00
N GLU A 190 6.85 24.42 -20.91
CA GLU A 190 6.84 24.74 -22.34
C GLU A 190 5.46 24.63 -22.97
N PHE A 191 4.66 23.62 -22.58
CA PHE A 191 3.34 23.38 -23.17
C PHE A 191 2.21 24.19 -22.54
N TYR A 192 2.25 24.42 -21.23
CA TYR A 192 1.10 24.89 -20.44
C TYR A 192 1.30 26.26 -19.78
N SER A 193 2.45 26.93 -19.98
CA SER A 193 2.68 28.26 -19.40
C SER A 193 1.60 29.27 -19.82
N GLY A 194 0.94 29.87 -18.82
CA GLY A 194 -0.14 30.83 -19.04
C GLY A 194 -1.48 30.25 -19.48
N ALA A 195 -1.60 28.93 -19.66
CA ALA A 195 -2.83 28.33 -20.16
C ALA A 195 -3.99 28.37 -19.15
N LEU A 196 -3.68 28.38 -17.84
CA LEU A 196 -4.64 28.24 -16.75
C LEU A 196 -5.15 29.58 -16.17
N HIS A 197 -4.97 30.71 -16.88
CA HIS A 197 -5.38 32.04 -16.39
C HIS A 197 -6.71 32.55 -16.96
N LYS A 198 -7.40 31.75 -17.78
CA LYS A 198 -8.68 32.09 -18.38
C LYS A 198 -9.82 31.38 -17.66
N SER A 199 -10.86 32.12 -17.26
CA SER A 199 -12.10 31.54 -16.72
C SER A 199 -13.33 32.34 -17.17
N CYS A 200 -14.52 31.84 -16.85
CA CYS A 200 -15.80 32.44 -17.25
C CYS A 200 -16.20 33.55 -16.26
N TYR A 201 -16.30 34.78 -16.75
CA TYR A 201 -16.70 35.97 -15.98
C TYR A 201 -18.10 36.43 -16.35
N SER A 202 -18.83 36.99 -15.40
CA SER A 202 -20.21 37.44 -15.64
C SER A 202 -20.27 38.61 -16.64
N LEU A 203 -21.27 38.60 -17.51
CA LEU A 203 -21.59 39.75 -18.37
C LEU A 203 -22.08 40.97 -17.58
N GLU A 204 -22.64 40.78 -16.38
CA GLU A 204 -23.14 41.86 -15.53
C GLU A 204 -22.03 42.51 -14.69
N ASP A 205 -21.11 41.70 -14.15
CA ASP A 205 -19.93 42.16 -13.42
C ASP A 205 -18.69 41.39 -13.88
N ILE A 206 -17.86 42.06 -14.69
CA ILE A 206 -16.65 41.51 -15.31
C ILE A 206 -15.59 41.12 -14.26
N LYS A 207 -15.73 41.51 -12.99
CA LYS A 207 -14.81 41.08 -11.91
C LYS A 207 -15.22 39.77 -11.26
N LYS A 208 -16.45 39.31 -11.50
CA LYS A 208 -17.02 38.14 -10.84
C LYS A 208 -16.91 36.92 -11.76
N ILE A 209 -16.29 35.87 -11.24
CA ILE A 209 -16.23 34.56 -11.89
C ILE A 209 -17.60 33.87 -11.73
N VAL A 210 -18.11 33.31 -12.81
CA VAL A 210 -19.33 32.50 -12.83
C VAL A 210 -18.92 31.04 -12.75
N LYS A 211 -19.40 30.35 -11.72
CA LYS A 211 -19.19 28.90 -11.54
C LYS A 211 -20.27 28.16 -12.35
N GLU A 212 -19.92 27.72 -13.55
CA GLU A 212 -20.77 26.86 -14.39
C GLU A 212 -20.57 25.38 -13.97
N GLY A 213 -20.92 25.07 -12.72
CA GLY A 213 -20.68 23.77 -12.08
C GLY A 213 -20.37 23.92 -10.58
N ASP A 214 -19.71 22.91 -10.00
CA ASP A 214 -19.36 22.91 -8.57
C ASP A 214 -18.08 23.73 -8.26
N MET A 215 -17.22 23.97 -9.24
CA MET A 215 -15.92 24.65 -9.07
C MET A 215 -15.61 25.62 -10.22
N GLU A 216 -14.65 26.51 -9.98
CA GLU A 216 -14.12 27.41 -11.01
C GLU A 216 -13.30 26.61 -12.03
N THR A 217 -13.62 26.75 -13.32
CA THR A 217 -12.99 25.98 -14.40
C THR A 217 -12.28 26.89 -15.41
N PRO A 218 -11.18 26.42 -16.03
CA PRO A 218 -10.55 27.11 -17.13
C PRO A 218 -11.43 27.15 -18.39
N CYS A 219 -11.27 28.18 -19.22
CA CYS A 219 -11.97 28.28 -20.51
C CYS A 219 -11.01 28.57 -21.67
N TYR A 220 -11.38 28.13 -22.88
CA TYR A 220 -10.56 28.37 -24.08
C TYR A 220 -11.02 29.61 -24.88
N ALA A 221 -12.31 29.66 -25.22
CA ALA A 221 -12.90 30.72 -26.04
C ALA A 221 -14.43 30.79 -25.88
N ASP A 222 -15.02 31.89 -26.35
CA ASP A 222 -16.47 32.12 -26.33
C ASP A 222 -17.20 31.60 -27.59
N ASN A 223 -16.45 31.24 -28.64
CA ASN A 223 -17.02 30.92 -29.95
C ASN A 223 -17.05 29.39 -30.17
N GLU A 224 -18.27 28.85 -30.33
CA GLU A 224 -18.54 27.41 -30.54
C GLU A 224 -17.67 26.78 -31.64
N THR A 225 -17.41 27.52 -32.73
CA THR A 225 -16.67 26.99 -33.89
C THR A 225 -15.19 26.71 -33.61
N ALA A 226 -14.55 27.47 -32.71
CA ALA A 226 -13.14 27.29 -32.38
C ALA A 226 -12.93 26.15 -31.38
N ALA A 227 -13.80 26.06 -30.37
CA ALA A 227 -13.69 25.08 -29.28
C ALA A 227 -14.26 23.70 -29.64
N ALA A 228 -15.27 23.61 -30.52
CA ALA A 228 -15.80 22.32 -30.99
C ALA A 228 -14.77 21.49 -31.77
N SER A 229 -13.73 22.13 -32.33
CA SER A 229 -12.66 21.44 -33.05
C SER A 229 -11.59 20.80 -32.15
N SER A 230 -11.43 21.31 -30.92
CA SER A 230 -10.42 20.87 -29.95
C SER A 230 -11.01 20.12 -28.75
N GLY A 231 -12.33 20.21 -28.53
CA GLY A 231 -12.99 19.65 -27.35
C GLY A 231 -12.63 20.39 -26.06
N ALA A 232 -12.35 21.70 -26.16
CA ALA A 232 -12.04 22.56 -25.02
C ALA A 232 -13.32 23.16 -24.41
N TYR A 233 -13.24 23.63 -23.15
CA TYR A 233 -14.39 24.16 -22.42
C TYR A 233 -14.84 25.53 -22.93
N ILE A 234 -16.15 25.73 -23.00
CA ILE A 234 -16.82 26.91 -23.54
C ILE A 234 -17.74 27.47 -22.47
N CYS A 235 -17.60 28.75 -22.18
CA CYS A 235 -18.48 29.49 -21.29
C CYS A 235 -19.88 29.67 -21.91
N ASN A 236 -20.93 29.70 -21.10
CA ASN A 236 -22.29 30.00 -21.58
C ASN A 236 -22.37 31.44 -22.11
N TYR A 237 -22.45 31.58 -23.44
CA TYR A 237 -22.47 32.86 -24.15
C TYR A 237 -23.57 33.85 -23.71
N ASN A 238 -24.64 33.38 -23.06
CA ASN A 238 -25.72 34.23 -22.56
C ASN A 238 -25.46 34.82 -21.17
N GLU A 239 -24.57 34.21 -20.39
CA GLU A 239 -24.37 34.53 -18.96
C GLU A 239 -22.93 34.96 -18.65
N SER A 240 -21.95 34.42 -19.38
CA SER A 240 -20.54 34.58 -19.06
C SER A 240 -19.65 34.76 -20.30
N LEU A 241 -18.44 35.29 -20.09
CA LEU A 241 -17.40 35.57 -21.08
C LEU A 241 -16.05 35.05 -20.58
N CYS A 242 -15.29 34.38 -21.44
CA CYS A 242 -13.97 33.85 -21.15
C CYS A 242 -12.91 34.96 -21.13
N LEU A 243 -12.35 35.24 -19.95
CA LEU A 243 -11.34 36.31 -19.77
C LEU A 243 -10.09 35.81 -19.06
N GLU A 244 -8.94 36.32 -19.50
CA GLU A 244 -7.60 36.06 -18.93
C GLU A 244 -7.33 36.98 -17.73
N GLN A 245 -8.13 36.85 -16.68
CA GLN A 245 -7.99 37.61 -15.42
C GLN A 245 -7.89 36.71 -14.18
N TRP A 246 -7.97 35.40 -14.37
CA TRP A 246 -8.04 34.46 -13.26
C TRP A 246 -6.64 34.17 -12.69
N GLY A 247 -6.54 34.11 -11.37
CA GLY A 247 -5.30 33.73 -10.69
C GLY A 247 -4.85 32.30 -11.00
N GLY A 248 -5.78 31.44 -11.42
CA GLY A 248 -5.57 30.04 -11.74
C GLY A 248 -6.18 29.10 -10.68
N PRO A 249 -6.22 27.79 -10.95
CA PRO A 249 -6.79 26.80 -10.04
C PRO A 249 -6.08 26.80 -8.68
N ASN A 250 -6.81 26.47 -7.62
CA ASN A 250 -6.30 26.36 -6.24
C ASN A 250 -5.52 27.62 -5.81
N PHE A 251 -6.16 28.79 -5.90
CA PHE A 251 -5.55 30.09 -5.58
C PHE A 251 -4.31 30.44 -6.44
N GLY A 252 -4.22 29.88 -7.65
CA GLY A 252 -3.07 30.05 -8.56
C GLY A 252 -1.83 29.25 -8.18
N ILE A 253 -1.92 28.34 -7.21
CA ILE A 253 -0.80 27.48 -6.78
C ILE A 253 -0.53 26.40 -7.82
N THR A 254 -1.60 25.86 -8.43
CA THR A 254 -1.50 24.80 -9.44
C THR A 254 -1.33 25.44 -10.81
N SER A 255 -0.08 25.65 -11.23
CA SER A 255 0.23 26.27 -12.51
C SER A 255 1.56 25.81 -13.10
N PHE A 256 1.72 26.04 -14.41
CA PHE A 256 2.97 25.79 -15.14
C PHE A 256 3.67 27.10 -15.53
N ASP A 257 3.50 28.15 -14.73
CA ASP A 257 3.95 29.51 -15.11
C ASP A 257 5.42 29.77 -14.86
N ASN A 258 6.02 29.06 -13.90
CA ASN A 258 7.45 29.05 -13.68
C ASN A 258 7.90 27.66 -13.27
N ILE A 259 9.22 27.43 -13.27
CA ILE A 259 9.77 26.11 -12.94
C ILE A 259 9.41 25.66 -11.52
N GLY A 260 9.25 26.57 -10.55
CA GLY A 260 8.90 26.22 -9.17
C GLY A 260 7.48 25.66 -9.05
N PHE A 261 6.49 26.36 -9.61
CA PHE A 261 5.11 25.87 -9.68
C PHE A 261 5.01 24.60 -10.51
N ALA A 262 5.67 24.56 -11.67
CA ALA A 262 5.68 23.37 -12.52
C ALA A 262 6.27 22.15 -11.81
N MET A 263 7.37 22.30 -11.05
CA MET A 263 7.94 21.21 -10.25
C MET A 263 6.99 20.76 -9.13
N LEU A 264 6.29 21.70 -8.47
CA LEU A 264 5.31 21.37 -7.42
C LEU A 264 4.11 20.61 -8.00
N THR A 265 3.55 21.08 -9.11
CA THR A 265 2.45 20.42 -9.82
C THR A 265 2.85 19.05 -10.37
N VAL A 266 4.05 18.91 -10.94
CA VAL A 266 4.58 17.61 -11.39
C VAL A 266 4.81 16.66 -10.20
N PHE A 267 5.33 17.18 -9.08
CA PHE A 267 5.49 16.39 -7.85
C PHE A 267 4.13 15.87 -7.36
N GLN A 268 3.11 16.72 -7.34
CA GLN A 268 1.74 16.33 -6.99
C GLN A 268 1.22 15.23 -7.93
N CYS A 269 1.39 15.37 -9.25
CA CYS A 269 0.99 14.34 -10.19
C CYS A 269 1.71 13.00 -9.95
N ILE A 270 3.01 13.03 -9.66
CA ILE A 270 3.82 11.84 -9.41
C ILE A 270 3.39 11.12 -8.13
N THR A 271 2.90 11.84 -7.12
CA THR A 271 2.33 11.23 -5.91
C THR A 271 0.97 10.56 -6.14
N MET A 272 0.42 10.62 -7.36
CA MET A 272 -0.90 10.07 -7.75
C MET A 272 -2.10 10.71 -7.05
N GLU A 273 -1.95 11.93 -6.52
CA GLU A 273 -3.01 12.68 -5.86
C GLU A 273 -3.40 13.92 -6.69
N GLY A 274 -4.70 14.18 -6.87
CA GLY A 274 -5.22 15.33 -7.62
C GLY A 274 -4.77 15.47 -9.09
N TRP A 275 -4.09 14.46 -9.66
CA TRP A 275 -3.48 14.56 -11.00
C TRP A 275 -4.49 14.58 -12.14
N THR A 276 -5.64 13.94 -11.95
CA THR A 276 -6.75 13.93 -12.91
C THR A 276 -7.42 15.30 -13.00
N ALA A 277 -7.55 16.02 -11.88
CA ALA A 277 -8.06 17.40 -11.87
C ALA A 277 -7.16 18.32 -12.72
N ILE A 278 -5.83 18.19 -12.59
CA ILE A 278 -4.86 18.94 -13.41
C ILE A 278 -5.00 18.58 -14.89
N LEU A 279 -5.13 17.29 -15.22
CA LEU A 279 -5.39 16.84 -16.58
C LEU A 279 -6.69 17.46 -17.13
N TYR A 280 -7.77 17.44 -16.36
CA TYR A 280 -9.06 18.00 -16.78
C TYR A 280 -9.00 19.51 -16.97
N TRP A 281 -8.37 20.25 -16.06
CA TRP A 281 -8.15 21.69 -16.25
C TRP A 281 -7.32 22.00 -17.51
N THR A 282 -6.30 21.20 -17.82
CA THR A 282 -5.57 21.39 -19.10
C THR A 282 -6.41 21.01 -20.32
N ASN A 283 -7.32 20.04 -20.22
CA ASN A 283 -8.25 19.69 -21.28
C ASN A 283 -9.29 20.80 -21.51
N ASP A 284 -9.79 21.39 -20.44
CA ASP A 284 -10.74 22.50 -20.49
C ASP A 284 -10.08 23.74 -21.10
N ALA A 285 -8.80 24.00 -20.76
CA ALA A 285 -8.04 25.13 -21.27
C ALA A 285 -7.57 24.99 -22.73
N LEU A 286 -7.15 23.81 -23.19
CA LEU A 286 -6.50 23.63 -24.51
C LEU A 286 -7.16 22.56 -25.41
N GLY A 287 -8.06 21.73 -24.88
CA GLY A 287 -8.68 20.59 -25.56
C GLY A 287 -8.09 19.24 -25.17
N SER A 288 -8.89 18.17 -25.27
CA SER A 288 -8.54 16.83 -24.78
C SER A 288 -7.70 15.97 -25.74
N ASN A 289 -7.50 16.41 -26.98
CA ASN A 289 -6.89 15.60 -28.05
C ASN A 289 -5.47 15.09 -27.75
N TYR A 290 -4.63 15.90 -27.09
CA TYR A 290 -3.18 15.63 -26.95
C TYR A 290 -2.66 15.60 -25.51
N ASN A 291 -3.38 16.16 -24.53
CA ASN A 291 -2.86 16.29 -23.16
C ASN A 291 -2.54 14.95 -22.49
N TRP A 292 -3.28 13.89 -22.82
CA TRP A 292 -3.01 12.54 -22.33
C TRP A 292 -1.59 12.03 -22.71
N ILE A 293 -1.00 12.53 -23.80
CA ILE A 293 0.38 12.18 -24.22
C ILE A 293 1.42 12.70 -23.23
N TYR A 294 1.12 13.76 -22.48
CA TYR A 294 1.98 14.25 -21.41
C TYR A 294 1.68 13.53 -20.08
N PHE A 295 0.42 13.51 -19.65
CA PHE A 295 0.04 13.01 -18.33
C PHE A 295 0.18 11.48 -18.19
N VAL A 296 -0.13 10.70 -19.23
CA VAL A 296 -0.02 9.23 -19.14
C VAL A 296 1.44 8.78 -18.95
N PRO A 297 2.42 9.23 -19.77
CA PRO A 297 3.83 8.92 -19.51
C PRO A 297 4.35 9.50 -18.18
N LEU A 298 3.86 10.67 -17.76
CA LEU A 298 4.21 11.24 -16.46
C LEU A 298 3.81 10.29 -15.30
N ILE A 299 2.59 9.75 -15.31
CA ILE A 299 2.15 8.80 -14.27
C ILE A 299 2.89 7.46 -14.40
N VAL A 300 3.04 6.92 -15.61
CA VAL A 300 3.70 5.61 -15.82
C VAL A 300 5.18 5.64 -15.46
N LEU A 301 5.93 6.65 -15.91
CA LEU A 301 7.37 6.76 -15.69
C LEU A 301 7.71 7.45 -14.36
N GLY A 302 6.93 8.46 -13.98
CA GLY A 302 7.18 9.27 -12.79
C GLY A 302 6.67 8.63 -11.50
N SER A 303 5.51 7.95 -11.55
CA SER A 303 4.94 7.26 -10.38
C SER A 303 5.24 5.76 -10.39
N PHE A 304 4.63 4.98 -11.28
CA PHE A 304 4.68 3.51 -11.19
C PHE A 304 6.09 2.95 -11.30
N PHE A 305 6.87 3.41 -12.28
CA PHE A 305 8.25 2.97 -12.44
C PHE A 305 9.12 3.37 -11.25
N MET A 306 8.95 4.58 -10.70
CA MET A 306 9.75 5.06 -9.57
C MET A 306 9.39 4.34 -8.27
N LEU A 307 8.09 4.12 -8.00
CA LEU A 307 7.64 3.31 -6.86
C LEU A 307 8.23 1.90 -6.92
N ASN A 308 8.18 1.26 -8.09
CA ASN A 308 8.77 -0.06 -8.28
C ASN A 308 10.29 -0.08 -8.08
N LEU A 309 11.01 0.98 -8.51
CA LEU A 309 12.44 1.09 -8.30
C LEU A 309 12.78 1.26 -6.80
N VAL A 310 12.03 2.10 -6.08
CA VAL A 310 12.17 2.30 -4.63
C VAL A 310 11.91 0.99 -3.87
N LEU A 311 10.80 0.31 -4.20
CA LEU A 311 10.45 -1.00 -3.62
C LEU A 311 11.52 -2.06 -3.90
N GLY A 312 12.03 -2.12 -5.13
CA GLY A 312 13.07 -3.06 -5.53
C GLY A 312 14.39 -2.84 -4.78
N VAL A 313 14.85 -1.59 -4.65
CA VAL A 313 16.08 -1.27 -3.92
C VAL A 313 15.93 -1.53 -2.42
N LEU A 314 14.80 -1.12 -1.82
CA LEU A 314 14.56 -1.41 -0.40
C LEU A 314 14.47 -2.91 -0.14
N SER A 315 13.71 -3.65 -0.95
CA SER A 315 13.63 -5.12 -0.86
C SER A 315 15.01 -5.76 -0.94
N GLY A 316 15.86 -5.30 -1.88
CA GLY A 316 17.24 -5.77 -2.00
C GLY A 316 18.12 -5.45 -0.79
N GLU A 317 18.00 -4.26 -0.19
CA GLU A 317 18.76 -3.89 1.01
C GLU A 317 18.28 -4.62 2.26
N PHE A 318 16.97 -4.81 2.42
CA PHE A 318 16.41 -5.62 3.51
C PHE A 318 16.81 -7.09 3.37
N ALA A 319 16.80 -7.66 2.15
CA ALA A 319 17.28 -9.01 1.90
C ALA A 319 18.75 -9.18 2.28
N LYS A 320 19.63 -8.23 1.90
CA LYS A 320 21.05 -8.23 2.32
C LYS A 320 21.22 -8.11 3.83
N GLU A 321 20.41 -7.29 4.50
CA GLU A 321 20.51 -7.14 5.94
C GLU A 321 19.98 -8.39 6.67
N ARG A 322 18.92 -9.04 6.15
CA ARG A 322 18.44 -10.35 6.61
C ARG A 322 19.52 -11.42 6.48
N GLU A 323 20.16 -11.55 5.31
CA GLU A 323 21.22 -12.55 5.09
C GLU A 323 22.37 -12.38 6.10
N LYS A 324 22.73 -11.14 6.45
CA LYS A 324 23.73 -10.87 7.51
C LYS A 324 23.26 -11.28 8.90
N VAL A 325 21.95 -11.22 9.18
CA VAL A 325 21.36 -11.64 10.46
C VAL A 325 21.26 -13.16 10.54
N GLU A 326 20.85 -13.84 9.46
CA GLU A 326 20.85 -15.30 9.36
C GLU A 326 22.26 -15.88 9.53
N ASN A 327 23.26 -15.24 8.93
CA ASN A 327 24.67 -15.60 9.09
C ASN A 327 25.22 -15.33 10.50
N ARG A 328 24.54 -14.53 11.33
CA ARG A 328 24.93 -14.32 12.73
C ARG A 328 24.40 -15.46 13.60
N GLN A 329 25.20 -15.83 14.61
CA GLN A 329 24.84 -16.83 15.62
C GLN A 329 23.52 -16.56 16.38
N GLU A 330 22.95 -15.36 16.28
CA GLU A 330 21.68 -14.99 16.92
C GLU A 330 20.47 -15.67 16.26
N PHE A 331 20.46 -15.83 14.93
CA PHE A 331 19.39 -16.56 14.23
C PHE A 331 19.39 -18.04 14.62
N LEU A 332 20.57 -18.67 14.61
CA LEU A 332 20.74 -20.05 15.09
C LEU A 332 20.31 -20.22 16.56
N LYS A 333 20.50 -19.20 17.42
CA LYS A 333 20.00 -19.23 18.80
C LYS A 333 18.47 -19.12 18.88
N LEU A 334 17.85 -18.25 18.08
CA LEU A 334 16.40 -18.09 18.01
C LEU A 334 15.71 -19.38 17.52
N ARG A 335 16.21 -19.94 16.42
CA ARG A 335 15.74 -21.23 15.87
C ARG A 335 15.87 -22.34 16.90
N ARG A 336 17.02 -22.39 17.61
CA ARG A 336 17.24 -23.36 18.69
C ARG A 336 16.29 -23.14 19.87
N GLN A 337 15.93 -21.90 20.22
CA GLN A 337 14.93 -21.61 21.25
C GLN A 337 13.52 -22.06 20.84
N GLN A 338 13.07 -21.74 19.63
CA GLN A 338 11.76 -22.17 19.12
C GLN A 338 11.67 -23.70 19.04
N GLN A 339 12.74 -24.37 18.62
CA GLN A 339 12.79 -25.83 18.56
C GLN A 339 12.76 -26.45 19.97
N LEU A 340 13.51 -25.87 20.91
CA LEU A 340 13.47 -26.29 22.32
C LEU A 340 12.07 -26.10 22.93
N GLU A 341 11.35 -25.04 22.57
CA GLU A 341 10.00 -24.77 23.03
C GLU A 341 8.97 -25.75 22.43
N ARG A 342 9.10 -26.09 21.13
CA ARG A 342 8.30 -27.16 20.50
C ARG A 342 8.58 -28.51 21.15
N GLU A 343 9.84 -28.87 21.37
CA GLU A 343 10.23 -30.10 22.05
C GLU A 343 9.71 -30.11 23.49
N LEU A 344 9.87 -29.02 24.23
CA LEU A 344 9.38 -28.89 25.60
C LEU A 344 7.85 -29.04 25.65
N ASN A 345 7.11 -28.40 24.74
CA ASN A 345 5.67 -28.55 24.65
C ASN A 345 5.27 -29.98 24.29
N GLY A 346 6.00 -30.64 23.38
CA GLY A 346 5.82 -32.06 23.07
C GLY A 346 6.08 -32.96 24.28
N TYR A 347 7.14 -32.70 25.05
CA TYR A 347 7.43 -33.40 26.30
C TYR A 347 6.37 -33.14 27.37
N VAL A 348 5.92 -31.89 27.53
CA VAL A 348 4.82 -31.53 28.45
C VAL A 348 3.54 -32.23 28.03
N GLU A 349 3.25 -32.32 26.73
CA GLU A 349 2.11 -33.07 26.21
C GLU A 349 2.26 -34.56 26.48
N TRP A 350 3.46 -35.13 26.28
CA TRP A 350 3.75 -36.53 26.57
C TRP A 350 3.63 -36.84 28.07
N ILE A 351 4.13 -35.96 28.93
CA ILE A 351 4.00 -36.02 30.40
C ILE A 351 2.52 -35.91 30.79
N CYS A 352 1.78 -34.98 30.20
CA CYS A 352 0.33 -34.82 30.41
C CYS A 352 -0.44 -36.05 29.92
N LYS A 353 -0.08 -36.63 28.78
CA LYS A 353 -0.69 -37.84 28.19
C LYS A 353 -0.34 -39.08 29.00
N ALA A 354 0.88 -39.18 29.53
CA ALA A 354 1.31 -40.22 30.45
C ALA A 354 0.62 -40.08 31.81
N ALA A 355 0.49 -38.87 32.36
CA ALA A 355 -0.28 -38.56 33.56
C ALA A 355 -1.78 -38.88 33.36
N ARG A 356 -2.34 -38.56 32.19
CA ARG A 356 -3.70 -38.95 31.77
C ARG A 356 -3.81 -40.46 31.63
N ARG A 357 -2.84 -41.19 31.08
CA ARG A 357 -2.83 -42.67 31.03
C ARG A 357 -2.72 -43.29 32.42
N ARG A 358 -1.96 -42.68 33.34
CA ARG A 358 -1.87 -43.08 34.76
C ARG A 358 -3.20 -42.84 35.50
N ASN A 359 -3.87 -41.72 35.23
CA ASN A 359 -5.18 -41.38 35.76
C ASN A 359 -6.33 -42.15 35.07
N ALA A 360 -6.18 -42.51 33.79
CA ALA A 360 -7.08 -43.35 33.02
C ALA A 360 -6.90 -44.84 33.36
N ALA A 361 -5.71 -45.29 33.76
CA ALA A 361 -5.50 -46.60 34.37
C ALA A 361 -6.14 -46.68 35.77
N LYS A 362 -6.17 -45.57 36.53
CA LYS A 362 -7.00 -45.45 37.75
C LYS A 362 -8.51 -45.38 37.45
N ARG A 363 -8.93 -44.77 36.33
CA ARG A 363 -10.35 -44.69 35.90
C ARG A 363 -10.86 -45.91 35.12
N LYS A 364 -10.00 -46.76 34.55
CA LYS A 364 -10.38 -48.03 33.90
C LYS A 364 -10.85 -49.10 34.90
N LYS A 365 -10.75 -48.83 36.21
CA LYS A 365 -11.44 -49.59 37.26
C LYS A 365 -12.86 -49.06 37.55
N LEU A 366 -13.31 -48.00 36.86
CA LEU A 366 -14.57 -47.32 37.11
C LEU A 366 -15.12 -46.59 35.86
N LYS A 367 -15.53 -47.35 34.83
CA LYS A 367 -16.60 -47.05 33.85
C LYS A 367 -16.44 -47.91 32.58
N SER A 368 -17.00 -49.12 32.64
CA SER A 368 -17.80 -49.63 31.53
C SER A 368 -19.16 -48.96 31.66
N LEU A 369 -19.53 -48.04 30.77
CA LEU A 369 -20.90 -47.73 30.34
C LEU A 369 -20.86 -46.42 29.54
N GLY A 370 -21.43 -46.45 28.34
CA GLY A 370 -21.87 -45.26 27.60
C GLY A 370 -20.91 -44.78 26.53
N LYS A 371 -20.95 -45.42 25.36
CA LYS A 371 -20.48 -44.84 24.10
C LYS A 371 -21.69 -44.84 23.16
N SER A 372 -22.16 -43.68 22.75
CA SER A 372 -23.00 -43.54 21.57
C SER A 372 -22.81 -42.15 20.96
N LYS A 373 -22.78 -42.18 19.63
CA LYS A 373 -22.54 -41.13 18.65
C LYS A 373 -23.83 -41.11 17.82
N SER A 374 -24.46 -39.96 17.60
CA SER A 374 -25.60 -39.78 16.68
C SER A 374 -25.72 -38.28 16.38
N THR A 375 -25.34 -37.84 15.18
CA THR A 375 -26.15 -37.65 13.96
C THR A 375 -27.01 -36.39 14.02
N ASP A 376 -26.61 -35.43 13.19
CA ASP A 376 -27.37 -34.25 12.80
C ASP A 376 -28.44 -34.64 11.78
N THR A 377 -29.66 -34.16 12.00
CA THR A 377 -30.67 -33.79 10.99
C THR A 377 -31.79 -33.06 11.71
N GLU A 378 -32.16 -31.87 11.22
CA GLU A 378 -33.55 -31.48 10.93
C GLU A 378 -33.58 -30.13 10.17
N GLU A 379 -34.44 -30.09 9.15
CA GLU A 379 -34.83 -28.96 8.31
C GLU A 379 -36.07 -28.24 8.90
N GLU A 380 -36.15 -26.93 8.63
CA GLU A 380 -37.32 -26.01 8.54
C GLU A 380 -38.32 -25.94 9.73
N GLU A 381 -38.85 -24.80 10.16
CA GLU A 381 -39.64 -23.78 9.44
C GLU A 381 -39.45 -22.37 10.05
N GLY A 382 -39.71 -21.34 9.24
CA GLY A 382 -39.69 -19.95 9.66
C GLY A 382 -40.98 -19.48 10.31
N GLU A 383 -40.85 -18.59 11.29
CA GLU A 383 -41.85 -17.58 11.65
C GLU A 383 -41.11 -16.33 12.13
N GLU A 384 -41.54 -15.18 11.62
CA GLU A 384 -41.00 -13.85 11.91
C GLU A 384 -41.30 -13.48 13.38
N ASP A 385 -40.27 -13.20 14.20
CA ASP A 385 -40.50 -12.54 15.50
C ASP A 385 -39.39 -11.55 15.85
N TYR A 386 -39.80 -10.30 16.10
CA TYR A 386 -38.94 -9.13 16.31
C TYR A 386 -38.58 -8.92 17.80
N GLY A 387 -38.56 -10.00 18.60
CA GLY A 387 -38.40 -9.96 20.06
C GLY A 387 -37.39 -10.95 20.67
N ASP A 388 -36.66 -11.74 19.88
CA ASP A 388 -35.90 -12.90 20.38
C ASP A 388 -34.38 -12.67 20.59
N ASP A 389 -33.85 -11.51 20.20
CA ASP A 389 -32.40 -11.21 20.33
C ASP A 389 -31.93 -11.26 21.80
N ASP A 390 -32.70 -10.73 22.74
CA ASP A 390 -32.33 -10.72 24.16
C ASP A 390 -32.33 -12.15 24.74
N TYR A 391 -33.29 -13.00 24.36
CA TYR A 391 -33.39 -14.38 24.87
C TYR A 391 -32.28 -15.28 24.34
N ALA A 392 -31.97 -15.18 23.05
CA ALA A 392 -30.86 -15.90 22.43
C ALA A 392 -29.53 -15.56 23.13
N GLU A 393 -29.31 -14.29 23.48
CA GLU A 393 -28.08 -13.85 24.14
C GLU A 393 -27.90 -14.45 25.55
N PHE A 394 -28.98 -14.46 26.35
CA PHE A 394 -28.95 -15.11 27.67
C PHE A 394 -28.76 -16.62 27.54
N ALA A 395 -29.39 -17.26 26.54
CA ALA A 395 -29.22 -18.69 26.28
C ALA A 395 -27.78 -19.04 25.89
N PHE A 396 -27.18 -18.31 24.94
CA PHE A 396 -25.79 -18.51 24.53
C PHE A 396 -24.80 -18.24 25.68
N LEU A 397 -25.00 -17.18 26.46
CA LEU A 397 -24.16 -16.90 27.64
C LEU A 397 -24.26 -18.04 28.66
N GLY A 398 -25.47 -18.55 28.92
CA GLY A 398 -25.70 -19.70 29.79
C GLY A 398 -24.96 -20.94 29.32
N LEU A 399 -25.04 -21.27 28.01
CA LEU A 399 -24.31 -22.38 27.40
C LEU A 399 -22.79 -22.22 27.53
N PHE A 400 -22.24 -21.02 27.29
CA PHE A 400 -20.81 -20.77 27.41
C PHE A 400 -20.32 -20.85 28.85
N MET A 401 -21.11 -20.35 29.81
CA MET A 401 -20.81 -20.55 31.22
C MET A 401 -20.77 -22.05 31.55
N MET A 402 -21.78 -22.81 31.14
CA MET A 402 -21.84 -24.25 31.39
C MET A 402 -20.62 -24.98 30.80
N GLU A 403 -20.26 -24.67 29.56
CA GLU A 403 -19.06 -25.20 28.90
C GLU A 403 -17.78 -24.89 29.71
N MET A 404 -17.60 -23.64 30.17
CA MET A 404 -16.47 -23.21 30.97
C MET A 404 -16.40 -23.95 32.31
N TRP A 405 -17.52 -24.03 33.04
CA TRP A 405 -17.62 -24.72 34.33
C TRP A 405 -17.32 -26.22 34.19
N ILE A 406 -17.85 -26.88 33.16
CA ILE A 406 -17.58 -28.29 32.87
C ILE A 406 -16.09 -28.52 32.59
N LYS A 407 -15.46 -27.67 31.77
CA LYS A 407 -14.02 -27.78 31.46
C LYS A 407 -13.16 -27.58 32.70
N MET A 408 -13.47 -26.56 33.50
CA MET A 408 -12.72 -26.23 34.71
C MET A 408 -12.85 -27.34 35.77
N TYR A 409 -14.02 -27.98 35.88
CA TYR A 409 -14.23 -29.15 36.73
C TYR A 409 -13.52 -30.41 36.21
N ALA A 410 -13.60 -30.69 34.90
CA ALA A 410 -13.06 -31.91 34.31
C ALA A 410 -11.52 -31.92 34.20
N LEU A 411 -10.91 -30.76 33.92
CA LEU A 411 -9.46 -30.60 33.72
C LEU A 411 -8.74 -30.17 35.01
N GLY A 412 -9.45 -29.49 35.93
CA GLY A 412 -8.88 -28.82 37.09
C GLY A 412 -8.39 -27.40 36.76
N PRO A 413 -8.46 -26.43 37.70
CA PRO A 413 -8.17 -25.01 37.42
C PRO A 413 -6.76 -24.75 36.89
N ARG A 414 -5.73 -25.44 37.43
CA ARG A 414 -4.33 -25.23 37.01
C ARG A 414 -4.10 -25.57 35.54
N ILE A 415 -4.64 -26.70 35.08
CA ILE A 415 -4.50 -27.16 33.68
C ILE A 415 -5.39 -26.32 32.75
N TYR A 416 -6.55 -25.85 33.25
CA TYR A 416 -7.41 -24.97 32.48
C TYR A 416 -6.72 -23.63 32.12
N PHE A 417 -6.10 -22.98 33.11
CA PHE A 417 -5.42 -21.68 32.92
C PHE A 417 -4.05 -21.77 32.23
N GLU A 418 -3.50 -22.96 32.05
CA GLU A 418 -2.26 -23.16 31.27
C GLU A 418 -2.50 -22.90 29.76
N SER A 419 -3.68 -23.29 29.25
CA SER A 419 -4.07 -23.05 27.86
C SER A 419 -4.42 -21.58 27.60
N SER A 420 -3.74 -20.95 26.64
CA SER A 420 -4.01 -19.56 26.22
C SER A 420 -5.44 -19.37 25.67
N PHE A 421 -5.98 -20.36 24.95
CA PHE A 421 -7.35 -20.31 24.42
C PHE A 421 -8.41 -20.40 25.52
N ASN A 422 -8.17 -21.22 26.56
CA ASN A 422 -9.09 -21.30 27.70
C ASN A 422 -9.02 -20.02 28.55
N ARG A 423 -7.84 -19.40 28.69
CA ARG A 423 -7.69 -18.07 29.30
C ARG A 423 -8.50 -17.01 28.55
N PHE A 424 -8.43 -17.00 27.22
CA PHE A 424 -9.23 -16.11 26.38
C PHE A 424 -10.74 -16.36 26.54
N ASP A 425 -11.18 -17.62 26.48
CA ASP A 425 -12.59 -18.00 26.72
C ASP A 425 -13.09 -17.47 28.08
N CYS A 426 -12.28 -17.59 29.12
CA CYS A 426 -12.61 -17.08 30.45
C CYS A 426 -12.77 -15.55 30.45
N VAL A 427 -11.87 -14.80 29.80
CA VAL A 427 -11.95 -13.35 29.67
C VAL A 427 -13.22 -12.92 28.91
N VAL A 428 -13.55 -13.57 27.79
CA VAL A 428 -14.75 -13.26 26.99
C VAL A 428 -16.04 -13.52 27.78
N ILE A 429 -16.10 -14.63 28.51
CA ILE A 429 -17.26 -14.99 29.35
C ILE A 429 -17.38 -14.02 30.54
N SER A 430 -16.27 -13.69 31.21
CA SER A 430 -16.26 -12.70 32.30
C SER A 430 -16.67 -11.31 31.83
N GLY A 431 -16.24 -10.88 30.65
CA GLY A 431 -16.67 -9.62 30.04
C GLY A 431 -18.17 -9.59 29.73
N SER A 432 -18.70 -10.71 29.21
CA SER A 432 -20.14 -10.86 28.95
C SER A 432 -20.98 -10.83 30.24
N ILE A 433 -20.49 -11.46 31.32
CA ILE A 433 -21.14 -11.41 32.64
C ILE A 433 -21.10 -9.98 33.20
N PHE A 434 -19.95 -9.33 33.09
CA PHE A 434 -19.77 -7.95 33.55
C PHE A 434 -20.74 -7.00 32.83
N GLU A 435 -20.91 -7.16 31.52
CA GLU A 435 -21.88 -6.38 30.73
C GLU A 435 -23.31 -6.56 31.25
N VAL A 436 -23.78 -7.80 31.42
CA VAL A 436 -25.14 -8.08 31.91
C VAL A 436 -25.37 -7.45 33.29
N ILE A 437 -24.40 -7.59 34.20
CA ILE A 437 -24.46 -7.00 35.54
C ILE A 437 -24.46 -5.47 35.45
N TRP A 438 -23.59 -4.89 34.62
CA TRP A 438 -23.47 -3.45 34.47
C TRP A 438 -24.75 -2.82 33.88
N SER A 439 -25.33 -3.48 32.88
CA SER A 439 -26.61 -3.08 32.27
C SER A 439 -27.77 -3.13 33.27
N ALA A 440 -27.76 -4.08 34.21
CA ALA A 440 -28.76 -4.16 35.27
C ALA A 440 -28.58 -3.08 36.36
N VAL A 441 -27.36 -2.58 36.58
CA VAL A 441 -27.03 -1.63 37.66
C VAL A 441 -27.12 -0.17 37.23
N LYS A 442 -26.74 0.17 35.99
CA LYS A 442 -26.86 1.53 35.45
C LYS A 442 -27.69 1.54 34.17
N GLY A 443 -28.95 1.95 34.31
CA GLY A 443 -29.80 2.32 33.18
C GLY A 443 -29.28 3.58 32.50
N GLY A 444 -28.45 3.42 31.48
CA GLY A 444 -28.11 4.47 30.51
C GLY A 444 -26.64 4.87 30.42
N SER A 445 -26.30 5.38 29.23
CA SER A 445 -25.05 6.01 28.78
C SER A 445 -24.04 5.11 28.06
N PHE A 446 -23.84 5.44 26.77
CA PHE A 446 -22.68 5.29 25.86
C PHE A 446 -21.69 4.13 26.02
N GLY A 447 -21.23 3.83 27.23
CA GLY A 447 -20.41 2.65 27.51
C GLY A 447 -21.11 1.33 27.17
N LEU A 448 -22.45 1.29 27.20
CA LEU A 448 -23.22 0.08 26.85
C LEU A 448 -23.07 -0.33 25.37
N SER A 449 -22.89 0.60 24.42
CA SER A 449 -22.69 0.21 23.01
C SER A 449 -21.31 -0.42 22.76
N VAL A 450 -20.27 0.09 23.43
CA VAL A 450 -18.91 -0.50 23.35
C VAL A 450 -18.88 -1.87 24.03
N LEU A 451 -19.58 -2.03 25.16
CA LEU A 451 -19.69 -3.33 25.84
C LEU A 451 -20.47 -4.35 25.01
N ARG A 452 -21.54 -3.93 24.30
CA ARG A 452 -22.25 -4.79 23.33
C ARG A 452 -21.32 -5.26 22.21
N ALA A 453 -20.40 -4.42 21.73
CA ALA A 453 -19.40 -4.83 20.75
C ALA A 453 -18.39 -5.88 21.28
N LEU A 454 -18.16 -5.98 22.60
CA LEU A 454 -17.29 -7.04 23.17
C LEU A 454 -17.86 -8.44 22.98
N ARG A 455 -19.17 -8.58 22.74
CA ARG A 455 -19.81 -9.87 22.38
C ARG A 455 -19.20 -10.46 21.11
N LEU A 456 -18.73 -9.61 20.20
CA LEU A 456 -18.06 -10.04 18.97
C LEU A 456 -16.74 -10.76 19.23
N LEU A 457 -16.09 -10.58 20.39
CA LEU A 457 -14.90 -11.34 20.74
C LEU A 457 -15.16 -12.86 20.75
N ARG A 458 -16.42 -13.29 20.86
CA ARG A 458 -16.82 -14.70 20.75
C ARG A 458 -16.52 -15.29 19.36
N ILE A 459 -16.50 -14.49 18.30
CA ILE A 459 -16.15 -14.97 16.95
C ILE A 459 -14.73 -15.54 16.89
N PHE A 460 -13.81 -15.02 17.73
CA PHE A 460 -12.45 -15.55 17.82
C PHE A 460 -12.42 -16.98 18.37
N LYS A 461 -13.51 -17.52 18.93
CA LYS A 461 -13.60 -18.96 19.23
C LYS A 461 -13.46 -19.83 17.98
N VAL A 462 -13.84 -19.34 16.79
CA VAL A 462 -13.66 -20.05 15.51
C VAL A 462 -12.20 -20.41 15.28
N THR A 463 -11.26 -19.56 15.73
CA THR A 463 -9.79 -19.80 15.64
C THR A 463 -9.37 -21.10 16.32
N LYS A 464 -10.14 -21.61 17.29
CA LYS A 464 -9.84 -22.87 17.96
C LYS A 464 -10.09 -24.08 17.05
N TYR A 465 -11.13 -23.98 16.22
CA TYR A 465 -11.61 -25.08 15.36
C TYR A 465 -10.95 -25.05 13.99
N TRP A 466 -10.55 -23.87 13.52
CA TRP A 466 -9.96 -23.69 12.20
C TRP A 466 -8.44 -23.51 12.28
N SER A 467 -7.70 -24.59 11.96
CA SER A 467 -6.24 -24.66 12.10
C SER A 467 -5.49 -23.57 11.34
N SER A 468 -5.88 -23.28 10.09
CA SER A 468 -5.26 -22.23 9.28
C SER A 468 -5.42 -20.84 9.92
N LEU A 469 -6.64 -20.48 10.33
CA LEU A 469 -6.91 -19.23 11.04
C LEU A 469 -6.15 -19.15 12.38
N ARG A 470 -6.06 -20.27 13.11
CA ARG A 470 -5.29 -20.35 14.37
C ARG A 470 -3.82 -20.03 14.16
N ASN A 471 -3.20 -20.66 13.17
CA ASN A 471 -1.78 -20.52 12.87
C ASN A 471 -1.48 -19.08 12.45
N LEU A 472 -2.36 -18.47 11.65
CA LEU A 472 -2.27 -17.08 11.23
C LEU A 472 -2.38 -16.10 12.42
N VAL A 473 -3.33 -16.31 13.35
CA VAL A 473 -3.46 -15.48 14.56
C VAL A 473 -2.24 -15.62 15.49
N ILE A 474 -1.70 -16.83 15.66
CA ILE A 474 -0.49 -17.04 16.48
C ILE A 474 0.72 -16.35 15.84
N SER A 475 0.88 -16.47 14.53
CA SER A 475 1.92 -15.76 13.76
C SER A 475 1.82 -14.24 13.97
N LEU A 476 0.60 -13.69 13.87
CA LEU A 476 0.31 -12.28 14.15
C LEU A 476 0.79 -11.89 15.55
N LEU A 477 0.34 -12.60 16.59
CA LEU A 477 0.68 -12.27 17.98
C LEU A 477 2.19 -12.34 18.27
N ASN A 478 2.93 -13.23 17.62
CA ASN A 478 4.37 -13.32 17.75
C ASN A 478 5.08 -12.10 17.13
N SER A 479 4.57 -11.58 16.01
CA SER A 479 5.11 -10.39 15.33
C SER A 479 4.76 -9.06 16.06
N MET A 480 3.73 -9.04 16.92
CA MET A 480 3.23 -7.82 17.57
C MET A 480 4.28 -7.05 18.36
N ARG A 481 5.28 -7.72 18.96
CA ARG A 481 6.34 -7.03 19.71
C ARG A 481 7.19 -6.13 18.80
N SER A 482 7.55 -6.63 17.61
CA SER A 482 8.31 -5.87 16.60
C SER A 482 7.45 -4.70 16.08
N ILE A 483 6.19 -5.01 15.74
CA ILE A 483 5.19 -4.05 15.26
C ILE A 483 5.00 -2.88 16.23
N ILE A 484 4.80 -3.14 17.52
CA ILE A 484 4.57 -2.08 18.52
C ILE A 484 5.77 -1.12 18.58
N SER A 485 7.00 -1.63 18.48
CA SER A 485 8.19 -0.77 18.49
C SER A 485 8.27 0.13 17.26
N LEU A 486 7.83 -0.35 16.10
CA LEU A 486 7.80 0.43 14.85
C LEU A 486 6.64 1.43 14.83
N LEU A 487 5.45 1.03 15.29
CA LEU A 487 4.30 1.91 15.45
C LEU A 487 4.59 3.06 16.43
N PHE A 488 5.36 2.80 17.48
CA PHE A 488 5.79 3.86 18.39
C PHE A 488 6.69 4.89 17.69
N LEU A 489 7.60 4.45 16.81
CA LEU A 489 8.42 5.36 16.02
C LEU A 489 7.57 6.18 15.04
N LEU A 490 6.63 5.54 14.35
CA LEU A 490 5.70 6.22 13.46
C LEU A 490 4.86 7.25 14.22
N PHE A 491 4.34 6.89 15.40
CA PHE A 491 3.60 7.81 16.25
C PHE A 491 4.48 8.99 16.70
N LEU A 492 5.74 8.75 17.07
CA LEU A 492 6.67 9.83 17.40
C LEU A 492 6.93 10.76 16.20
N PHE A 493 7.04 10.21 14.99
CA PHE A 493 7.17 10.99 13.77
C PHE A 493 5.93 11.87 13.53
N ILE A 494 4.73 11.28 13.59
CA ILE A 494 3.45 12.00 13.47
C ILE A 494 3.36 13.09 14.54
N LEU A 495 3.72 12.79 15.79
CA LEU A 495 3.72 13.73 16.90
C LEU A 495 4.58 14.96 16.62
N ILE A 496 5.80 14.76 16.12
CA ILE A 496 6.73 15.86 15.81
C ILE A 496 6.17 16.75 14.72
N PHE A 497 5.65 16.17 13.63
CA PHE A 497 5.06 16.96 12.54
C PHE A 497 3.76 17.63 12.96
N ALA A 498 2.90 16.99 13.76
CA ALA A 498 1.67 17.60 14.26
C ALA A 498 1.99 18.83 15.12
N LEU A 499 2.95 18.72 16.05
CA LEU A 499 3.40 19.84 16.87
C LEU A 499 4.07 20.93 16.02
N LEU A 500 4.87 20.58 14.99
CA LEU A 500 5.47 21.55 14.08
C LEU A 500 4.39 22.28 13.26
N GLY A 501 3.38 21.56 12.77
CA GLY A 501 2.24 22.10 12.06
C GLY A 501 1.43 23.06 12.92
N MET A 502 1.20 22.74 14.20
CA MET A 502 0.56 23.66 15.16
C MET A 502 1.37 24.95 15.33
N GLN A 503 2.71 24.86 15.39
CA GLN A 503 3.57 26.05 15.54
C GLN A 503 3.65 26.91 14.27
N LEU A 504 3.52 26.29 13.08
CA LEU A 504 3.56 27.01 11.80
C LEU A 504 2.19 27.58 11.40
N PHE A 505 1.11 26.80 11.58
CA PHE A 505 -0.22 27.06 11.02
C PHE A 505 -1.32 27.21 12.08
N GLY A 506 -1.02 27.03 13.37
CA GLY A 506 -2.01 27.13 14.45
C GLY A 506 -2.69 28.49 14.49
N GLY A 507 -4.03 28.48 14.46
CA GLY A 507 -4.86 29.68 14.41
C GLY A 507 -4.81 30.45 13.08
N GLN A 508 -4.06 30.00 12.08
CA GLN A 508 -3.93 30.69 10.79
C GLN A 508 -4.95 30.20 9.74
N PHE A 509 -5.51 29.00 9.91
CA PHE A 509 -6.53 28.44 9.02
C PHE A 509 -7.90 29.06 9.33
N ASN A 510 -7.99 30.38 9.22
CA ASN A 510 -9.20 31.16 9.47
C ASN A 510 -9.54 31.95 8.21
N PHE A 511 -10.33 31.33 7.33
CA PHE A 511 -10.74 31.92 6.05
C PHE A 511 -12.11 32.61 6.21
N PRO A 512 -12.50 33.49 5.26
CA PRO A 512 -13.82 34.15 5.29
C PRO A 512 -15.00 33.16 5.34
N GLU A 513 -14.84 31.99 4.72
CA GLU A 513 -15.81 30.89 4.70
C GLU A 513 -15.86 30.11 6.03
N GLY A 514 -14.88 30.31 6.91
CA GLY A 514 -14.75 29.62 8.20
C GLY A 514 -13.43 28.86 8.32
N THR A 515 -13.30 28.12 9.42
CA THR A 515 -12.16 27.25 9.67
C THR A 515 -12.43 25.87 9.05
N PRO A 516 -11.57 25.36 8.16
CA PRO A 516 -11.74 24.03 7.57
C PRO A 516 -11.61 22.95 8.64
N GLU A 517 -12.22 21.79 8.39
CA GLU A 517 -12.21 20.66 9.31
C GLU A 517 -10.79 20.10 9.53
N THR A 518 -9.97 20.15 8.49
CA THR A 518 -8.54 19.81 8.50
C THR A 518 -7.73 21.06 8.87
N ASN A 519 -7.28 21.14 10.11
CA ASN A 519 -6.52 22.30 10.59
C ASN A 519 -5.49 21.93 11.68
N PHE A 520 -4.69 22.91 12.07
CA PHE A 520 -3.62 22.74 13.06
C PHE A 520 -3.87 23.53 14.37
N ASN A 521 -5.13 23.79 14.72
CA ASN A 521 -5.46 24.62 15.89
C ASN A 521 -5.28 23.87 17.22
N THR A 522 -5.66 22.58 17.23
CA THR A 522 -5.61 21.71 18.41
C THR A 522 -4.82 20.45 18.12
N PHE A 523 -4.24 19.85 19.17
CA PHE A 523 -3.39 18.67 19.04
C PHE A 523 -4.07 17.45 18.41
N PRO A 524 -5.29 17.03 18.80
CA PRO A 524 -5.94 15.88 18.19
C PRO A 524 -6.24 16.08 16.70
N ILE A 525 -6.69 17.27 16.29
CA ILE A 525 -6.98 17.57 14.89
C ILE A 525 -5.68 17.63 14.08
N ALA A 526 -4.63 18.29 14.60
CA ALA A 526 -3.32 18.30 13.96
C ALA A 526 -2.73 16.89 13.78
N LEU A 527 -2.92 15.99 14.76
CA LEU A 527 -2.52 14.59 14.65
C LEU A 527 -3.26 13.88 13.51
N LEU A 528 -4.57 14.10 13.38
CA LEU A 528 -5.40 13.54 12.31
C LEU A 528 -5.03 14.12 10.94
N THR A 529 -4.78 15.42 10.84
CA THR A 529 -4.38 16.07 9.59
C THR A 529 -3.01 15.58 9.13
N VAL A 530 -2.03 15.40 10.03
CA VAL A 530 -0.74 14.78 9.67
C VAL A 530 -0.93 13.32 9.28
N PHE A 531 -1.79 12.59 9.99
CA PHE A 531 -2.11 11.21 9.64
C PHE A 531 -2.75 11.10 8.24
N GLN A 532 -3.63 12.04 7.86
CA GLN A 532 -4.19 12.16 6.52
C GLN A 532 -3.14 12.45 5.45
N ILE A 533 -2.23 13.37 5.70
CA ILE A 533 -1.13 13.64 4.75
C ILE A 533 -0.25 12.39 4.56
N LEU A 534 -0.06 11.59 5.62
CA LEU A 534 0.72 10.35 5.56
C LEU A 534 0.02 9.19 4.86
N THR A 535 -1.31 9.16 4.81
CA THR A 535 -2.02 8.18 3.99
C THR A 535 -1.99 8.55 2.51
N GLY A 536 -1.60 9.79 2.18
CA GLY A 536 -1.47 10.28 0.81
C GLY A 536 -2.77 10.85 0.24
N GLU A 537 -3.82 10.99 1.05
CA GLU A 537 -5.15 11.44 0.64
C GLU A 537 -5.34 12.93 0.90
N ASP A 538 -5.83 13.69 -0.10
CA ASP A 538 -6.15 15.12 0.00
C ASP A 538 -5.01 16.00 0.60
N TRP A 539 -3.76 15.53 0.53
CA TRP A 539 -2.63 16.24 1.13
C TRP A 539 -2.32 17.55 0.40
N ASN A 540 -2.63 17.60 -0.90
CA ASN A 540 -2.57 18.78 -1.76
C ASN A 540 -3.55 19.87 -1.28
N GLU A 541 -4.77 19.52 -0.90
CA GLU A 541 -5.76 20.48 -0.41
C GLU A 541 -5.31 21.13 0.91
N VAL A 542 -4.80 20.33 1.85
CA VAL A 542 -4.23 20.85 3.10
C VAL A 542 -3.00 21.74 2.82
N MET A 543 -2.20 21.39 1.81
CA MET A 543 -1.07 22.23 1.38
C MET A 543 -1.56 23.57 0.80
N TYR A 544 -2.60 23.59 -0.03
CA TYR A 544 -3.12 24.83 -0.61
C TYR A 544 -3.61 25.78 0.47
N GLN A 545 -4.39 25.28 1.43
CA GLN A 545 -4.84 26.03 2.60
C GLN A 545 -3.66 26.52 3.45
N GLY A 546 -2.62 25.69 3.59
CA GLY A 546 -1.37 26.04 4.28
C GLY A 546 -0.60 27.18 3.61
N ILE A 547 -0.56 27.22 2.28
CA ILE A 547 0.08 28.30 1.52
C ILE A 547 -0.76 29.58 1.61
N GLU A 548 -2.08 29.47 1.45
CA GLU A 548 -2.98 30.63 1.46
C GLU A 548 -2.99 31.32 2.84
N SER A 549 -3.05 30.55 3.92
CA SER A 549 -3.01 31.08 5.29
C SER A 549 -1.72 31.86 5.64
N GLN A 550 -0.64 31.68 4.87
CA GLN A 550 0.66 32.34 5.08
C GLN A 550 0.93 33.47 4.07
N GLY A 551 -0.13 34.03 3.47
CA GLY A 551 -0.02 35.15 2.52
C GLY A 551 0.08 34.73 1.06
N GLY A 552 -0.47 33.56 0.72
CA GLY A 552 -0.65 33.06 -0.65
C GLY A 552 0.64 32.99 -1.47
N LEU A 553 0.54 33.24 -2.77
CA LEU A 553 1.62 33.09 -3.76
C LEU A 553 2.90 33.89 -3.45
N LYS A 554 2.79 35.04 -2.74
CA LYS A 554 3.93 35.96 -2.53
C LYS A 554 4.82 35.58 -1.34
N GLY A 555 4.24 34.98 -0.29
CA GLY A 555 4.95 34.65 0.96
C GLY A 555 4.78 33.20 1.42
N GLY A 556 3.63 32.58 1.11
CA GLY A 556 3.25 31.26 1.60
C GLY A 556 3.93 30.10 0.88
N MET A 557 4.49 30.30 -0.31
CA MET A 557 5.07 29.21 -1.12
C MET A 557 6.19 28.44 -0.43
N ILE A 558 6.95 29.08 0.46
CA ILE A 558 8.02 28.40 1.21
C ILE A 558 7.48 27.33 2.18
N TYR A 559 6.22 27.48 2.63
CA TYR A 559 5.56 26.54 3.53
C TYR A 559 5.12 25.26 2.83
N SER A 560 5.07 25.22 1.49
CA SER A 560 4.91 23.97 0.71
C SER A 560 5.99 22.93 1.07
N LEU A 561 7.20 23.38 1.44
CA LEU A 561 8.29 22.50 1.86
C LEU A 561 7.93 21.65 3.09
N TYR A 562 7.10 22.17 4.01
CA TYR A 562 6.63 21.38 5.15
C TYR A 562 5.87 20.14 4.67
N PHE A 563 4.93 20.31 3.73
CA PHE A 563 4.10 19.24 3.19
C PHE A 563 4.92 18.28 2.32
N ILE A 564 5.79 18.80 1.45
CA ILE A 564 6.68 17.95 0.62
C ILE A 564 7.59 17.09 1.50
N VAL A 565 8.20 17.66 2.53
CA VAL A 565 9.06 16.93 3.47
C VAL A 565 8.25 15.88 4.24
N LEU A 566 7.04 16.24 4.71
CA LEU A 566 6.16 15.33 5.42
C LEU A 566 5.76 14.14 4.53
N VAL A 567 5.34 14.37 3.28
CA VAL A 567 4.99 13.31 2.33
C VAL A 567 6.20 12.43 2.02
N LEU A 568 7.36 13.01 1.67
CA LEU A 568 8.55 12.25 1.31
C LEU A 568 9.11 11.42 2.47
N PHE A 569 9.40 12.04 3.62
CA PHE A 569 9.97 11.35 4.78
C PHE A 569 8.95 10.48 5.50
N GLY A 570 7.68 10.88 5.49
CA GLY A 570 6.57 10.14 6.05
C GLY A 570 6.32 8.84 5.32
N ASN A 571 6.15 8.90 4.00
CA ASN A 571 5.97 7.70 3.17
C ASN A 571 7.23 6.84 3.16
N TYR A 572 8.43 7.42 3.23
CA TYR A 572 9.67 6.67 3.45
C TYR A 572 9.67 5.91 4.79
N THR A 573 9.25 6.56 5.87
CA THR A 573 9.18 5.94 7.20
C THR A 573 8.14 4.82 7.21
N LEU A 574 6.95 5.07 6.66
CA LEU A 574 5.89 4.07 6.49
C LEU A 574 6.36 2.88 5.67
N LEU A 575 7.05 3.13 4.54
CA LEU A 575 7.51 2.07 3.66
C LEU A 575 8.59 1.19 4.31
N ASN A 576 9.49 1.78 5.09
CA ASN A 576 10.46 0.99 5.85
C ASN A 576 9.82 0.15 6.96
N VAL A 577 8.81 0.71 7.64
CA VAL A 577 8.03 -0.02 8.63
C VAL A 577 7.29 -1.20 7.95
N PHE A 578 6.62 -0.92 6.84
CA PHE A 578 5.92 -1.91 6.01
C PHE A 578 6.85 -3.04 5.57
N LEU A 579 7.98 -2.71 4.94
CA LEU A 579 8.92 -3.71 4.44
C LEU A 579 9.58 -4.52 5.54
N ALA A 580 9.94 -3.91 6.67
CA ALA A 580 10.49 -4.64 7.81
C ALA A 580 9.52 -5.74 8.29
N ILE A 581 8.22 -5.41 8.35
CA ILE A 581 7.19 -6.35 8.80
C ILE A 581 6.87 -7.38 7.74
N ALA A 582 6.78 -6.98 6.46
CA ALA A 582 6.57 -7.91 5.36
C ALA A 582 7.70 -8.95 5.31
N VAL A 583 8.95 -8.54 5.51
CA VAL A 583 10.13 -9.44 5.55
C VAL A 583 10.10 -10.36 6.77
N ASP A 584 9.75 -9.85 7.96
CA ASP A 584 9.59 -10.69 9.17
C ASP A 584 8.46 -11.72 8.99
N ASN A 585 7.31 -11.30 8.42
CA ASN A 585 6.17 -12.17 8.14
C ASN A 585 6.50 -13.21 7.05
N LEU A 586 7.23 -12.80 6.02
CA LEU A 586 7.73 -13.66 4.95
C LEU A 586 8.61 -14.78 5.52
N ALA A 587 9.56 -14.43 6.40
CA ALA A 587 10.43 -15.41 7.05
C ALA A 587 9.64 -16.40 7.91
N ASN A 588 8.72 -15.90 8.74
CA ASN A 588 7.87 -16.76 9.57
C ASN A 588 6.96 -17.67 8.73
N ALA A 589 6.45 -17.18 7.59
CA ALA A 589 5.62 -17.96 6.68
C ALA A 589 6.43 -19.08 6.00
N GLN A 590 7.63 -18.77 5.47
CA GLN A 590 8.54 -19.77 4.90
C GLN A 590 8.88 -20.87 5.92
N GLU A 591 9.17 -20.50 7.17
CA GLU A 591 9.44 -21.47 8.24
C GLU A 591 8.22 -22.34 8.59
N LEU A 592 7.00 -21.78 8.52
CA LEU A 592 5.78 -22.54 8.74
C LEU A 592 5.51 -23.52 7.58
N THR A 593 5.63 -23.07 6.33
CA THR A 593 5.41 -23.91 5.15
C THR A 593 6.39 -25.08 5.15
N ALA A 594 7.68 -24.81 5.37
CA ALA A 594 8.71 -25.86 5.45
C ALA A 594 8.40 -26.86 6.59
N ALA A 595 7.94 -26.39 7.75
CA ALA A 595 7.57 -27.26 8.85
C ALA A 595 6.29 -28.07 8.58
N GLU A 596 5.32 -27.53 7.84
CA GLU A 596 4.12 -28.26 7.40
C GLU A 596 4.48 -29.32 6.35
N GLU A 597 5.37 -29.01 5.41
CA GLU A 597 5.88 -29.98 4.43
C GLU A 597 6.65 -31.12 5.10
N GLU A 598 7.55 -30.81 6.04
CA GLU A 598 8.25 -31.81 6.85
C GLU A 598 7.26 -32.69 7.62
N GLN A 599 6.19 -32.11 8.21
CA GLN A 599 5.14 -32.88 8.89
C GLN A 599 4.35 -33.77 7.93
N VAL A 600 4.00 -33.28 6.74
CA VAL A 600 3.29 -34.06 5.73
C VAL A 600 4.15 -35.20 5.21
N GLU A 601 5.44 -34.97 4.98
CA GLU A 601 6.38 -36.04 4.63
C GLU A 601 6.51 -37.08 5.75
N GLU A 602 6.70 -36.64 7.00
CA GLU A 602 6.73 -37.56 8.16
C GLU A 602 5.43 -38.37 8.29
N ASP A 603 4.27 -37.75 8.06
CA ASP A 603 2.99 -38.43 8.17
C ASP A 603 2.77 -39.41 7.00
N LYS A 604 3.22 -39.07 5.79
CA LYS A 604 3.27 -40.01 4.65
C LYS A 604 4.20 -41.19 4.96
N GLU A 605 5.37 -40.93 5.53
CA GLU A 605 6.30 -41.99 5.94
C GLU A 605 5.69 -42.89 7.02
N LYS A 606 5.02 -42.32 8.03
CA LYS A 606 4.30 -43.09 9.06
C LYS A 606 3.18 -43.93 8.45
N GLN A 607 2.39 -43.37 7.53
CA GLN A 607 1.33 -44.10 6.82
C GLN A 607 1.91 -45.24 5.98
N LEU A 608 3.01 -45.02 5.25
CA LEU A 608 3.72 -46.04 4.50
C LEU A 608 4.23 -47.16 5.43
N GLN A 609 4.81 -46.80 6.58
CA GLN A 609 5.26 -47.78 7.58
C GLN A 609 4.11 -48.55 8.23
N GLU A 610 2.95 -47.92 8.46
CA GLU A 610 1.74 -48.61 8.95
C GLU A 610 1.20 -49.57 7.88
N LEU A 611 1.14 -49.13 6.62
CA LEU A 611 0.73 -49.97 5.49
C LEU A 611 1.67 -51.17 5.30
N GLU A 612 2.98 -50.95 5.41
CA GLU A 612 3.99 -52.01 5.31
C GLU A 612 3.86 -53.03 6.46
N LYS A 613 3.59 -52.56 7.69
CA LYS A 613 3.30 -53.45 8.83
C LYS A 613 1.99 -54.22 8.66
N GLU A 614 0.95 -53.61 8.10
CA GLU A 614 -0.30 -54.30 7.78
C GLU A 614 -0.09 -55.36 6.68
N MET A 615 0.72 -55.05 5.66
CA MET A 615 1.10 -56.00 4.60
C MET A 615 1.94 -57.16 5.14
N GLU A 616 2.90 -56.90 6.04
CA GLU A 616 3.68 -57.94 6.72
C GLU A 616 2.79 -58.82 7.61
N ALA A 617 1.84 -58.23 8.34
CA ALA A 617 0.88 -58.98 9.15
C ALA A 617 -0.03 -59.89 8.31
N LEU A 618 -0.37 -59.48 7.08
CA LEU A 618 -1.10 -60.30 6.10
C LEU A 618 -0.25 -61.43 5.51
N GLN A 619 1.07 -61.23 5.32
CA GLN A 619 1.97 -62.26 4.79
C GLN A 619 2.29 -63.38 5.79
N VAL A 620 2.18 -63.14 7.09
CA VAL A 620 2.36 -64.17 8.14
C VAL A 620 1.18 -65.15 8.22
N SER A 621 0.10 -64.92 7.46
CA SER A 621 -1.11 -65.73 7.44
C SER A 621 -1.09 -66.95 6.50
N ASP A 622 -0.06 -67.17 5.67
CA ASP A 622 -0.05 -68.30 4.72
C ASP A 622 1.32 -69.01 4.63
N GLY A 623 1.31 -70.35 4.73
CA GLY A 623 2.50 -71.20 4.85
C GLY A 623 3.24 -71.50 3.51
N SER A 624 4.57 -71.59 3.57
CA SER A 624 5.59 -71.76 2.50
C SER A 624 5.66 -73.15 1.77
N PRO A 625 6.54 -73.42 0.76
CA PRO A 625 7.02 -72.70 -0.47
C PRO A 625 7.10 -73.63 -1.75
N PRO A 626 7.78 -73.28 -2.89
CA PRO A 626 9.20 -73.68 -3.04
C PRO A 626 10.15 -72.69 -3.77
N ARG A 627 11.46 -72.93 -3.54
CA ARG A 627 12.69 -72.25 -4.00
C ARG A 627 12.97 -72.36 -5.51
N VAL A 628 13.57 -71.31 -6.08
CA VAL A 628 14.55 -71.40 -7.18
C VAL A 628 15.75 -70.50 -6.86
N GLU A 629 16.95 -71.10 -6.79
CA GLU A 629 18.24 -70.42 -6.65
C GLU A 629 18.82 -70.09 -8.04
N VAL A 630 19.32 -68.87 -8.22
CA VAL A 630 20.47 -68.59 -9.13
C VAL A 630 21.40 -67.56 -8.45
N SER A 631 22.69 -67.83 -8.62
CA SER A 631 23.93 -67.41 -7.95
C SER A 631 24.28 -65.90 -7.86
N PRO A 632 25.33 -65.51 -7.08
CA PRO A 632 25.57 -64.13 -6.66
C PRO A 632 26.60 -63.37 -7.52
N PRO A 633 26.63 -62.02 -7.48
CA PRO A 633 27.85 -61.28 -7.73
C PRO A 633 28.32 -60.42 -6.54
N SER A 634 29.64 -60.20 -6.54
CA SER A 634 30.48 -59.42 -5.64
C SER A 634 30.39 -57.89 -5.93
N PRO A 635 31.08 -57.01 -5.16
CA PRO A 635 30.66 -55.64 -4.91
C PRO A 635 31.17 -54.62 -5.94
N SER A 636 30.35 -53.62 -6.25
CA SER A 636 30.86 -52.32 -6.72
C SER A 636 29.96 -51.17 -6.27
N ARG A 637 30.65 -50.06 -5.98
CA ARG A 637 30.25 -48.87 -5.25
C ARG A 637 29.08 -48.09 -5.86
N GLY A 638 28.24 -47.56 -4.95
CA GLY A 638 27.93 -46.13 -4.89
C GLY A 638 26.80 -45.61 -5.77
N GLY A 639 25.71 -45.17 -5.12
CA GLY A 639 24.72 -44.23 -5.68
C GLY A 639 23.46 -44.90 -6.25
N LYS A 640 22.48 -45.21 -5.40
CA LYS A 640 21.09 -45.42 -5.82
C LYS A 640 20.29 -44.15 -5.53
N SER A 641 20.10 -43.32 -6.56
CA SER A 641 18.92 -42.46 -6.67
C SER A 641 17.70 -43.37 -6.85
N LYS A 642 16.80 -43.41 -5.87
CA LYS A 642 15.46 -43.98 -6.04
C LYS A 642 14.63 -42.96 -6.84
N SER A 643 14.27 -43.31 -8.06
CA SER A 643 13.20 -42.68 -8.82
C SER A 643 11.88 -42.85 -8.05
N LYS A 644 11.38 -41.78 -7.44
CA LYS A 644 9.94 -41.63 -7.17
C LYS A 644 9.25 -41.53 -8.54
N GLU A 645 8.46 -42.52 -8.90
CA GLU A 645 7.40 -42.33 -9.90
C GLU A 645 6.34 -41.43 -9.24
N GLU A 646 6.55 -40.13 -9.33
CA GLU A 646 5.48 -39.15 -9.28
C GLU A 646 4.93 -39.03 -10.71
N GLU A 647 3.60 -39.06 -10.82
CA GLU A 647 2.86 -38.74 -12.04
C GLU A 647 3.25 -37.33 -12.50
N LYS A 648 4.29 -37.24 -13.33
CA LYS A 648 4.51 -36.09 -14.21
C LYS A 648 3.33 -36.05 -15.18
N LYS A 649 2.44 -35.08 -14.97
CA LYS A 649 1.76 -34.45 -16.11
C LYS A 649 2.88 -33.89 -16.98
N GLU A 650 3.03 -34.45 -18.16
CA GLU A 650 3.85 -33.88 -19.23
C GLU A 650 3.28 -32.49 -19.56
N ASP A 651 3.91 -31.45 -19.05
CA ASP A 651 3.85 -30.13 -19.66
C ASP A 651 4.75 -30.19 -20.89
N ASP A 652 4.11 -30.34 -22.06
CA ASP A 652 4.70 -30.16 -23.39
C ASP A 652 5.17 -28.69 -23.55
N ASP A 653 6.40 -28.39 -23.10
CA ASP A 653 7.09 -27.11 -23.35
C ASP A 653 8.49 -27.32 -23.97
N ASP A 654 8.61 -28.29 -24.88
CA ASP A 654 9.61 -28.26 -25.95
C ASP A 654 8.87 -28.29 -27.29
N ILE A 655 9.02 -27.26 -28.11
CA ILE A 655 8.43 -27.16 -29.44
C ILE A 655 8.85 -28.39 -30.27
N PRO A 656 7.96 -29.35 -30.58
CA PRO A 656 8.24 -30.30 -31.63
C PRO A 656 7.91 -29.57 -32.93
N ASP A 657 8.90 -29.39 -33.79
CA ASP A 657 8.76 -28.79 -35.12
C ASP A 657 7.99 -29.73 -36.10
N GLY A 658 6.96 -30.41 -35.60
CA GLY A 658 6.15 -31.42 -36.29
C GLY A 658 4.65 -31.24 -36.05
N PRO A 659 3.79 -31.72 -36.97
CA PRO A 659 2.34 -31.63 -36.82
C PRO A 659 1.85 -32.45 -35.62
N LYS A 660 0.97 -31.87 -34.80
CA LYS A 660 0.38 -32.53 -33.63
C LYS A 660 -0.31 -33.84 -34.04
N PRO A 661 -0.05 -34.97 -33.36
CA PRO A 661 -0.66 -36.25 -33.72
C PRO A 661 -2.18 -36.26 -33.48
N MET A 662 -2.93 -36.94 -34.34
CA MET A 662 -4.38 -37.14 -34.17
C MET A 662 -4.69 -38.06 -32.99
N LEU A 663 -5.72 -37.71 -32.21
CA LEU A 663 -6.20 -38.56 -31.12
C LEU A 663 -6.77 -39.91 -31.66
N PRO A 664 -6.44 -41.06 -31.04
CA PRO A 664 -6.83 -42.39 -31.54
C PRO A 664 -8.32 -42.71 -31.36
N TYR A 665 -9.05 -41.91 -30.58
CA TYR A 665 -10.48 -42.09 -30.31
C TYR A 665 -11.36 -41.51 -31.43
N SER A 666 -12.52 -42.12 -31.70
CA SER A 666 -13.50 -41.57 -32.65
C SER A 666 -14.15 -40.29 -32.13
N SER A 667 -14.22 -39.22 -32.92
CA SER A 667 -14.96 -38.00 -32.55
C SER A 667 -16.46 -38.18 -32.84
N MET A 668 -17.31 -37.72 -31.90
CA MET A 668 -18.78 -37.82 -31.95
C MET A 668 -19.33 -39.24 -32.22
N PHE A 669 -18.55 -40.30 -31.91
CA PHE A 669 -18.82 -41.71 -32.22
C PHE A 669 -18.96 -42.08 -33.71
N ILE A 670 -18.92 -41.11 -34.62
CA ILE A 670 -19.20 -41.31 -36.05
C ILE A 670 -17.92 -41.14 -36.89
N LEU A 671 -16.95 -40.35 -36.40
CA LEU A 671 -15.76 -39.97 -37.16
C LEU A 671 -14.50 -40.64 -36.61
N SER A 672 -14.14 -41.80 -37.18
CA SER A 672 -12.88 -42.49 -36.88
C SER A 672 -11.65 -41.64 -37.32
N PRO A 673 -10.45 -41.91 -36.78
CA PRO A 673 -9.20 -41.25 -37.21
C PRO A 673 -8.87 -41.44 -38.71
N THR A 674 -9.53 -42.39 -39.38
CA THR A 674 -9.40 -42.68 -40.81
C THR A 674 -10.37 -41.90 -41.69
N ASN A 675 -11.31 -41.15 -41.09
CA ASN A 675 -12.33 -40.40 -41.84
C ASN A 675 -11.71 -39.19 -42.58
N PRO A 676 -12.00 -39.00 -43.89
CA PRO A 676 -11.44 -37.90 -44.68
C PRO A 676 -11.86 -36.51 -44.19
N VAL A 677 -13.07 -36.35 -43.64
CA VAL A 677 -13.58 -35.07 -43.12
C VAL A 677 -12.80 -34.66 -41.88
N ARG A 678 -12.54 -35.60 -40.97
CA ARG A 678 -11.74 -35.36 -39.76
C ARG A 678 -10.27 -35.09 -40.09
N ARG A 679 -9.70 -35.81 -41.07
CA ARG A 679 -8.37 -35.54 -41.61
C ARG A 679 -8.24 -34.14 -42.22
N GLY A 680 -9.25 -33.72 -42.97
CA GLY A 680 -9.33 -32.35 -43.51
C GLY A 680 -9.39 -31.30 -42.40
N ALA A 681 -10.28 -31.47 -41.42
CA ALA A 681 -10.41 -30.54 -40.28
C ALA A 681 -9.12 -30.43 -39.47
N HIS A 682 -8.49 -31.56 -39.13
CA HIS A 682 -7.22 -31.60 -38.42
C HIS A 682 -6.08 -30.96 -39.21
N TRP A 683 -6.04 -31.16 -40.54
CA TRP A 683 -5.07 -30.48 -41.39
C TRP A 683 -5.25 -28.97 -41.36
N VAL A 684 -6.49 -28.47 -41.46
CA VAL A 684 -6.81 -27.03 -41.40
C VAL A 684 -6.45 -26.43 -40.04
N VAL A 685 -6.84 -27.07 -38.94
CA VAL A 685 -6.62 -26.56 -37.57
C VAL A 685 -5.13 -26.50 -37.22
N ASN A 686 -4.31 -27.41 -37.75
CA ASN A 686 -2.86 -27.43 -37.53
C ASN A 686 -2.04 -26.61 -38.56
N LEU A 687 -2.68 -25.88 -39.49
CA LEU A 687 -1.95 -24.99 -40.39
C LEU A 687 -1.26 -23.87 -39.59
N ARG A 688 0.02 -23.63 -39.89
CA ARG A 688 0.82 -22.56 -39.24
C ARG A 688 0.18 -21.17 -39.33
N TYR A 689 -0.58 -20.89 -40.38
CA TYR A 689 -1.27 -19.61 -40.58
C TYR A 689 -2.68 -19.56 -39.98
N PHE A 690 -3.28 -20.69 -39.62
CA PHE A 690 -4.65 -20.74 -39.09
C PHE A 690 -4.73 -20.05 -37.73
N ASP A 691 -3.77 -20.33 -36.85
CA ASP A 691 -3.72 -19.66 -35.54
C ASP A 691 -3.45 -18.16 -35.66
N PHE A 692 -2.50 -17.75 -36.52
CA PHE A 692 -2.22 -16.34 -36.78
C PHE A 692 -3.45 -15.62 -37.36
N PHE A 693 -4.15 -16.23 -38.32
CA PHE A 693 -5.38 -15.69 -38.91
C PHE A 693 -6.46 -15.47 -37.85
N ILE A 694 -6.74 -16.48 -37.01
CA ILE A 694 -7.73 -16.32 -35.94
C ILE A 694 -7.29 -15.25 -34.93
N MET A 695 -5.99 -15.09 -34.65
CA MET A 695 -5.52 -13.98 -33.78
C MET A 695 -5.79 -12.61 -34.39
N VAL A 696 -5.55 -12.43 -35.69
CA VAL A 696 -5.89 -11.17 -36.39
C VAL A 696 -7.40 -10.90 -36.33
N VAL A 697 -8.23 -11.93 -36.53
CA VAL A 697 -9.70 -11.81 -36.43
C VAL A 697 -10.14 -11.43 -35.02
N ILE A 698 -9.53 -12.00 -33.98
CA ILE A 698 -9.78 -11.60 -32.58
C ILE A 698 -9.41 -10.13 -32.38
N SER A 699 -8.23 -9.70 -32.83
CA SER A 699 -7.81 -8.30 -32.71
C SER A 699 -8.76 -7.33 -33.41
N LEU A 700 -9.18 -7.64 -34.65
CA LEU A 700 -10.15 -6.83 -35.40
C LEU A 700 -11.53 -6.82 -34.72
N SER A 701 -11.98 -7.95 -34.19
CA SER A 701 -13.21 -8.05 -33.41
C SER A 701 -13.17 -7.20 -32.15
N SER A 702 -12.03 -7.12 -31.46
CA SER A 702 -11.86 -6.31 -30.26
C SER A 702 -11.80 -4.81 -30.58
N ILE A 703 -11.16 -4.43 -31.70
CA ILE A 703 -11.15 -3.05 -32.19
C ILE A 703 -12.56 -2.62 -32.57
N ALA A 704 -13.35 -3.49 -33.21
CA ALA A 704 -14.74 -3.20 -33.55
C ALA A 704 -15.59 -2.96 -32.30
N LEU A 705 -15.40 -3.75 -31.23
CA LEU A 705 -16.07 -3.54 -29.93
C LEU A 705 -15.67 -2.20 -29.29
N ALA A 706 -14.39 -1.83 -29.36
CA ALA A 706 -13.91 -0.55 -28.81
C ALA A 706 -14.38 0.68 -29.62
N ALA A 707 -14.74 0.49 -30.89
CA ALA A 707 -15.20 1.56 -31.77
C ALA A 707 -16.72 1.81 -31.71
N GLU A 708 -17.46 0.98 -30.97
CA GLU A 708 -18.92 1.08 -30.79
C GLU A 708 -19.30 2.38 -30.07
N ASP A 709 -20.39 3.00 -30.50
CA ASP A 709 -20.97 4.18 -29.85
C ASP A 709 -21.95 3.74 -28.75
N PRO A 710 -21.66 3.99 -27.47
CA PRO A 710 -22.55 3.59 -26.38
C PRO A 710 -23.76 4.53 -26.22
N VAL A 711 -23.73 5.73 -26.80
CA VAL A 711 -24.78 6.75 -26.61
C VAL A 711 -25.85 6.63 -27.68
N GLU A 712 -25.44 6.53 -28.95
CA GLU A 712 -26.37 6.44 -30.08
C GLU A 712 -26.41 5.01 -30.66
N GLU A 713 -27.34 4.18 -30.16
CA GLU A 713 -27.48 2.77 -30.55
C GLU A 713 -27.65 2.58 -32.07
N GLU A 714 -28.42 3.46 -32.73
CA GLU A 714 -28.75 3.39 -34.16
C GLU A 714 -27.80 4.19 -35.07
N SER A 715 -26.61 4.56 -34.58
CA SER A 715 -25.64 5.32 -35.37
C SER A 715 -25.21 4.55 -36.63
N SER A 716 -24.90 5.29 -37.70
CA SER A 716 -24.40 4.70 -38.95
C SER A 716 -23.13 3.85 -38.74
N ARG A 717 -22.28 4.28 -37.79
CA ARG A 717 -21.11 3.55 -37.31
C ARG A 717 -21.50 2.21 -36.68
N ASN A 718 -22.42 2.21 -35.71
CA ASN A 718 -22.86 0.98 -35.05
C ASN A 718 -23.53 0.00 -36.02
N ARG A 719 -24.28 0.51 -37.00
CA ARG A 719 -24.87 -0.33 -38.05
C ARG A 719 -23.80 -1.05 -38.89
N VAL A 720 -22.70 -0.37 -39.23
CA VAL A 720 -21.57 -0.99 -39.93
C VAL A 720 -20.82 -1.97 -39.03
N LEU A 721 -20.58 -1.61 -37.77
CA LEU A 721 -19.92 -2.48 -36.79
C LEU A 721 -20.71 -3.77 -36.51
N ASN A 722 -22.04 -3.70 -36.50
CA ASN A 722 -22.91 -4.87 -36.36
C ASN A 722 -22.72 -5.89 -37.50
N TYR A 723 -22.52 -5.44 -38.75
CA TYR A 723 -22.21 -6.35 -39.86
C TYR A 723 -20.85 -7.04 -39.67
N PHE A 724 -19.84 -6.31 -39.18
CA PHE A 724 -18.56 -6.90 -38.87
C PHE A 724 -18.66 -7.93 -37.74
N ASP A 725 -19.47 -7.67 -36.71
CA ASP A 725 -19.67 -8.61 -35.62
C ASP A 725 -20.39 -9.90 -36.06
N TYR A 726 -21.33 -9.82 -37.01
CA TYR A 726 -21.89 -11.01 -37.65
C TYR A 726 -20.83 -11.81 -38.42
N ALA A 727 -19.95 -11.12 -39.17
CA ALA A 727 -18.86 -11.76 -39.88
C ALA A 727 -17.87 -12.46 -38.92
N PHE A 728 -17.48 -11.79 -37.83
CA PHE A 728 -16.59 -12.36 -36.82
C PHE A 728 -17.22 -13.56 -36.09
N THR A 729 -18.49 -13.44 -35.71
CA THR A 729 -19.25 -14.55 -35.09
C THR A 729 -19.31 -15.77 -36.02
N GLY A 730 -19.48 -15.55 -37.33
CA GLY A 730 -19.40 -16.62 -38.33
C GLY A 730 -18.03 -17.31 -38.37
N VAL A 731 -16.93 -16.55 -38.38
CA VAL A 731 -15.57 -17.10 -38.35
C VAL A 731 -15.32 -17.94 -37.09
N PHE A 732 -15.72 -17.44 -35.91
CA PHE A 732 -15.57 -18.20 -34.66
C PHE A 732 -16.46 -19.44 -34.58
N THR A 733 -17.65 -19.38 -35.17
CA THR A 733 -18.53 -20.55 -35.29
C THR A 733 -17.88 -21.64 -36.15
N ILE A 734 -17.27 -21.27 -37.28
CA ILE A 734 -16.55 -22.20 -38.15
C ILE A 734 -15.34 -22.79 -37.42
N GLU A 735 -14.58 -21.97 -36.71
CA GLU A 735 -13.45 -22.44 -35.91
C GLU A 735 -13.87 -23.46 -34.84
N MET A 736 -14.93 -23.14 -34.08
CA MET A 736 -15.50 -24.04 -33.06
C MET A 736 -15.93 -25.38 -33.68
N LEU A 737 -16.62 -25.34 -34.82
CA LEU A 737 -17.07 -26.54 -35.51
C LEU A 737 -15.89 -27.39 -36.02
N LEU A 738 -14.85 -26.77 -36.60
CA LEU A 738 -13.64 -27.48 -37.04
C LEU A 738 -12.93 -28.17 -35.87
N LYS A 739 -12.83 -27.51 -34.71
CA LYS A 739 -12.25 -28.08 -33.49
C LYS A 739 -13.09 -29.21 -32.89
N ILE A 740 -14.43 -29.09 -32.90
CA ILE A 740 -15.33 -30.16 -32.45
C ILE A 740 -15.24 -31.39 -33.37
N VAL A 741 -15.08 -31.19 -34.68
CA VAL A 741 -14.89 -32.29 -35.64
C VAL A 741 -13.56 -33.02 -35.42
N ASP A 742 -12.48 -32.28 -35.14
CA ASP A 742 -11.15 -32.85 -34.88
C ASP A 742 -11.07 -33.55 -33.51
N LEU A 743 -11.45 -32.84 -32.44
CA LEU A 743 -11.25 -33.23 -31.04
C LEU A 743 -12.46 -33.93 -30.40
N GLY A 744 -13.66 -33.90 -30.98
CA GLY A 744 -14.86 -34.44 -30.35
C GLY A 744 -15.42 -33.57 -29.20
N ILE A 745 -16.58 -33.95 -28.66
CA ILE A 745 -17.38 -33.08 -27.77
C ILE A 745 -16.99 -33.21 -26.28
N ILE A 746 -17.26 -34.35 -25.61
CA ILE A 746 -17.08 -34.51 -24.13
C ILE A 746 -16.42 -35.84 -23.68
N LEU A 747 -16.52 -36.92 -24.45
CA LEU A 747 -16.36 -38.28 -23.91
C LEU A 747 -14.94 -38.75 -23.58
N HIS A 748 -13.91 -38.26 -24.26
CA HIS A 748 -12.52 -38.67 -24.03
C HIS A 748 -11.66 -37.53 -23.43
N PRO A 749 -10.54 -37.82 -22.75
CA PRO A 749 -9.73 -36.81 -22.05
C PRO A 749 -9.24 -35.67 -22.95
N GLY A 750 -9.02 -35.91 -24.25
CA GLY A 750 -8.68 -34.86 -25.23
C GLY A 750 -9.87 -34.17 -25.93
N SER A 751 -11.08 -34.21 -25.38
CA SER A 751 -12.28 -33.64 -26.04
C SER A 751 -12.37 -32.12 -25.91
N TYR A 752 -13.04 -31.47 -26.87
CA TYR A 752 -13.18 -30.01 -26.93
C TYR A 752 -13.71 -29.37 -25.64
N LEU A 753 -14.85 -29.84 -25.10
CA LEU A 753 -15.50 -29.23 -23.91
C LEU A 753 -14.89 -29.67 -22.56
N ARG A 754 -13.80 -30.44 -22.53
CA ARG A 754 -13.07 -30.71 -21.28
C ARG A 754 -11.98 -29.69 -21.00
N GLU A 755 -11.58 -28.94 -22.02
CA GLU A 755 -10.57 -27.89 -21.88
C GLU A 755 -11.24 -26.56 -21.52
N PHE A 756 -10.83 -25.95 -20.40
CA PHE A 756 -11.40 -24.69 -19.87
C PHE A 756 -11.50 -23.57 -20.94
N TRP A 757 -10.43 -23.37 -21.71
CA TRP A 757 -10.37 -22.35 -22.76
C TRP A 757 -11.39 -22.55 -23.87
N ASN A 758 -11.64 -23.80 -24.26
CA ASN A 758 -12.59 -24.13 -25.31
C ASN A 758 -14.05 -24.03 -24.81
N ILE A 759 -14.30 -24.29 -23.52
CA ILE A 759 -15.60 -24.06 -22.88
C ILE A 759 -15.95 -22.57 -22.92
N MET A 760 -15.01 -21.70 -22.52
CA MET A 760 -15.21 -20.25 -22.58
C MET A 760 -15.51 -19.77 -24.00
N ASP A 761 -14.75 -20.25 -24.99
CA ASP A 761 -14.95 -19.94 -26.40
C ASP A 761 -16.33 -20.41 -26.90
N ALA A 762 -16.74 -21.62 -26.50
CA ALA A 762 -18.06 -22.17 -26.84
C ALA A 762 -19.19 -21.31 -26.29
N VAL A 763 -19.09 -20.87 -25.03
CA VAL A 763 -20.08 -20.00 -24.40
C VAL A 763 -20.22 -18.67 -25.17
N VAL A 764 -19.10 -18.02 -25.52
CA VAL A 764 -19.12 -16.76 -26.26
C VAL A 764 -19.75 -16.92 -27.65
N VAL A 765 -19.39 -17.98 -28.37
CA VAL A 765 -19.92 -18.25 -29.72
C VAL A 765 -21.40 -18.62 -29.68
N ILE A 766 -21.83 -19.45 -28.72
CA ILE A 766 -23.23 -19.86 -28.56
C ILE A 766 -24.10 -18.66 -28.17
N CYS A 767 -23.68 -17.85 -27.19
CA CYS A 767 -24.43 -16.65 -26.81
C CYS A 767 -24.56 -15.65 -27.98
N ALA A 768 -23.51 -15.48 -28.78
CA ALA A 768 -23.56 -14.63 -29.97
C ALA A 768 -24.48 -15.20 -31.07
N ALA A 769 -24.45 -16.51 -31.29
CA ALA A 769 -25.32 -17.19 -32.25
C ALA A 769 -26.80 -17.14 -31.84
N VAL A 770 -27.09 -17.26 -30.54
CA VAL A 770 -28.45 -17.11 -29.99
C VAL A 770 -28.96 -15.68 -30.20
N SER A 771 -28.16 -14.67 -29.90
CA SER A 771 -28.52 -13.26 -30.17
C SER A 771 -28.84 -13.05 -31.65
N PHE A 772 -28.02 -13.59 -32.56
CA PHE A 772 -28.25 -13.49 -34.01
C PHE A 772 -29.53 -14.22 -34.46
N GLY A 773 -29.79 -15.41 -33.93
CA GLY A 773 -30.97 -16.21 -34.25
C GLY A 773 -32.29 -15.50 -33.89
N PHE A 774 -32.30 -14.78 -32.76
CA PHE A 774 -33.46 -13.98 -32.36
C PHE A 774 -33.62 -12.70 -33.19
N ASP A 775 -32.52 -12.01 -33.52
CA ASP A 775 -32.53 -10.82 -34.39
C ASP A 775 -33.09 -11.16 -35.80
N MET A 776 -32.80 -12.36 -36.32
CA MET A 776 -33.27 -12.81 -37.62
C MET A 776 -34.71 -13.36 -37.63
N SER A 777 -35.21 -13.85 -36.49
CA SER A 777 -36.56 -14.46 -36.38
C SER A 777 -37.68 -13.42 -36.27
N GLY A 778 -37.37 -12.12 -36.13
CA GLY A 778 -38.35 -11.02 -36.14
C GLY A 778 -39.50 -11.14 -35.14
N SER A 779 -39.36 -12.00 -34.12
CA SER A 779 -40.46 -12.42 -33.25
C SER A 779 -40.60 -11.46 -32.06
N SER A 780 -41.83 -10.98 -31.83
CA SER A 780 -42.20 -10.07 -30.73
C SER A 780 -41.98 -10.65 -29.31
N ALA A 781 -41.59 -11.92 -29.20
CA ALA A 781 -41.13 -12.54 -27.95
C ALA A 781 -39.76 -12.01 -27.46
N GLY A 782 -39.06 -11.20 -28.26
CA GLY A 782 -37.80 -10.54 -27.91
C GLY A 782 -37.91 -9.30 -27.01
N GLN A 783 -39.10 -8.97 -26.47
CA GLN A 783 -39.31 -7.74 -25.68
C GLN A 783 -38.56 -7.68 -24.33
N ASN A 784 -37.99 -8.79 -23.86
CA ASN A 784 -36.97 -8.76 -22.79
C ASN A 784 -35.58 -8.43 -23.39
N LEU A 785 -35.50 -7.25 -24.03
CA LEU A 785 -34.34 -6.76 -24.76
C LEU A 785 -33.11 -6.53 -23.86
N SER A 786 -33.30 -6.25 -22.57
CA SER A 786 -32.18 -5.99 -21.65
C SER A 786 -31.32 -7.23 -21.42
N THR A 787 -31.92 -8.42 -21.25
CA THR A 787 -31.18 -9.66 -20.98
C THR A 787 -30.40 -10.14 -22.20
N ILE A 788 -30.92 -9.96 -23.42
CA ILE A 788 -30.25 -10.35 -24.67
C ILE A 788 -29.16 -9.33 -25.05
N LYS A 789 -29.37 -8.03 -24.78
CA LYS A 789 -28.32 -7.00 -24.89
C LYS A 789 -27.14 -7.29 -23.94
N SER A 790 -27.41 -7.72 -22.71
CA SER A 790 -26.35 -8.12 -21.76
C SER A 790 -25.52 -9.33 -22.20
N LEU A 791 -26.08 -10.25 -23.02
CA LEU A 791 -25.30 -11.37 -23.58
C LEU A 791 -24.26 -10.93 -24.61
N ARG A 792 -24.43 -9.74 -25.22
CA ARG A 792 -23.43 -9.15 -26.13
C ARG A 792 -22.17 -8.73 -25.38
N VAL A 793 -22.25 -8.45 -24.07
CA VAL A 793 -21.10 -8.13 -23.21
C VAL A 793 -20.12 -9.30 -23.13
N LEU A 794 -20.57 -10.56 -23.23
CA LEU A 794 -19.68 -11.74 -23.22
C LEU A 794 -18.66 -11.75 -24.38
N ARG A 795 -18.89 -10.97 -25.44
CA ARG A 795 -17.94 -10.79 -26.55
C ARG A 795 -16.65 -10.11 -26.10
N VAL A 796 -16.66 -9.41 -24.96
CA VAL A 796 -15.46 -8.84 -24.31
C VAL A 796 -14.45 -9.90 -23.87
N LEU A 797 -14.86 -11.18 -23.79
CA LEU A 797 -13.98 -12.30 -23.44
C LEU A 797 -13.14 -12.81 -24.63
N ARG A 798 -13.46 -12.43 -25.88
CA ARG A 798 -12.72 -12.86 -27.10
C ARG A 798 -11.20 -12.60 -27.04
N PRO A 799 -10.69 -11.46 -26.52
CA PRO A 799 -9.27 -11.24 -26.31
C PRO A 799 -8.59 -12.28 -25.42
N LEU A 800 -9.28 -12.89 -24.44
CA LEU A 800 -8.66 -13.85 -23.50
C LEU A 800 -8.09 -15.08 -24.21
N LYS A 801 -8.57 -15.39 -25.42
CA LYS A 801 -8.04 -16.47 -26.26
C LYS A 801 -6.60 -16.26 -26.71
N THR A 802 -6.10 -15.02 -26.71
CA THR A 802 -4.68 -14.76 -27.01
C THR A 802 -3.77 -15.31 -25.92
N ILE A 803 -4.25 -15.44 -24.66
CA ILE A 803 -3.48 -16.00 -23.53
C ILE A 803 -3.01 -17.40 -23.86
N LYS A 804 -3.91 -18.31 -24.25
CA LYS A 804 -3.56 -19.69 -24.64
C LYS A 804 -2.55 -19.77 -25.80
N ARG A 805 -2.50 -18.76 -26.66
CA ARG A 805 -1.72 -18.76 -27.92
C ARG A 805 -0.37 -18.10 -27.82
N VAL A 806 -0.16 -17.23 -26.84
CA VAL A 806 1.12 -16.58 -26.58
C VAL A 806 1.74 -17.29 -25.37
N PRO A 807 2.74 -18.17 -25.54
CA PRO A 807 3.29 -18.98 -24.45
C PRO A 807 3.75 -18.14 -23.26
N LYS A 808 4.34 -16.97 -23.54
CA LYS A 808 4.76 -16.02 -22.50
C LYS A 808 3.58 -15.48 -21.68
N LEU A 809 2.44 -15.20 -22.31
CA LEU A 809 1.24 -14.70 -21.61
C LEU A 809 0.53 -15.84 -20.87
N LYS A 810 0.51 -17.04 -21.45
CA LYS A 810 0.03 -18.27 -20.81
C LYS A 810 0.81 -18.57 -19.53
N ALA A 811 2.15 -18.56 -19.59
CA ALA A 811 3.01 -18.81 -18.44
C ALA A 811 2.76 -17.81 -17.29
N VAL A 812 2.64 -16.52 -17.61
CA VAL A 812 2.29 -15.48 -16.62
C VAL A 812 0.89 -15.72 -16.03
N PHE A 813 -0.09 -16.07 -16.86
CA PHE A 813 -1.45 -16.36 -16.39
C PHE A 813 -1.50 -17.60 -15.48
N ASP A 814 -0.85 -18.70 -15.88
CA ASP A 814 -0.82 -19.95 -15.13
C ASP A 814 -0.11 -19.76 -13.77
N CYS A 815 0.98 -18.98 -13.76
CA CYS A 815 1.65 -18.51 -12.55
C CYS A 815 0.69 -17.78 -11.60
N VAL A 816 -0.03 -16.77 -12.10
CA VAL A 816 -1.01 -15.98 -11.31
C VAL A 816 -2.13 -16.87 -10.78
N VAL A 817 -2.73 -17.72 -11.60
CA VAL A 817 -3.83 -18.61 -11.16
C VAL A 817 -3.36 -19.60 -10.09
N ASN A 818 -2.15 -20.14 -10.21
CA ASN A 818 -1.60 -21.02 -9.19
C ASN A 818 -1.30 -20.27 -7.89
N SER A 819 -0.80 -19.03 -7.94
CA SER A 819 -0.63 -18.22 -6.72
C SER A 819 -1.97 -17.89 -6.04
N LEU A 820 -3.06 -17.73 -6.80
CA LEU A 820 -4.37 -17.37 -6.26
C LEU A 820 -4.98 -18.45 -5.36
N LYS A 821 -4.64 -19.73 -5.56
CA LYS A 821 -5.17 -20.83 -4.73
C LYS A 821 -4.79 -20.66 -3.24
N ASN A 822 -3.58 -20.20 -2.97
CA ASN A 822 -3.10 -19.93 -1.62
C ASN A 822 -3.71 -18.62 -1.07
N VAL A 823 -3.95 -17.64 -1.94
CA VAL A 823 -4.55 -16.34 -1.59
C VAL A 823 -5.99 -16.48 -1.07
N ILE A 824 -6.79 -17.41 -1.59
CA ILE A 824 -8.21 -17.55 -1.21
C ILE A 824 -8.38 -17.77 0.30
N ASN A 825 -7.54 -18.59 0.94
CA ASN A 825 -7.64 -18.83 2.38
C ASN A 825 -7.42 -17.54 3.20
N ILE A 826 -6.46 -16.71 2.78
CA ILE A 826 -6.18 -15.42 3.40
C ILE A 826 -7.31 -14.42 3.11
N LEU A 827 -7.88 -14.44 1.90
CA LEU A 827 -9.03 -13.61 1.55
C LEU A 827 -10.23 -13.90 2.45
N ILE A 828 -10.47 -15.15 2.83
CA ILE A 828 -11.55 -15.47 3.78
C ILE A 828 -11.26 -14.87 5.16
N VAL A 829 -10.01 -14.96 5.64
CA VAL A 829 -9.60 -14.32 6.91
C VAL A 829 -9.76 -12.81 6.84
N TYR A 830 -9.36 -12.20 5.72
CA TYR A 830 -9.56 -10.78 5.43
C TYR A 830 -11.04 -10.39 5.55
N ILE A 831 -11.93 -11.12 4.88
CA ILE A 831 -13.38 -10.84 4.89
C ILE A 831 -13.92 -10.99 6.31
N LEU A 832 -13.47 -11.99 7.06
CA LEU A 832 -13.87 -12.20 8.45
C LEU A 832 -13.45 -11.04 9.35
N PHE A 833 -12.22 -10.53 9.22
CA PHE A 833 -11.77 -9.37 9.99
C PHE A 833 -12.51 -8.08 9.58
N GLN A 834 -12.70 -7.86 8.28
CA GLN A 834 -13.50 -6.74 7.78
C GLN A 834 -14.93 -6.79 8.31
N PHE A 835 -15.54 -7.98 8.36
CA PHE A 835 -16.86 -8.20 8.96
C PHE A 835 -16.88 -7.83 10.45
N ILE A 836 -15.86 -8.21 11.24
CA ILE A 836 -15.79 -7.84 12.67
C ILE A 836 -15.80 -6.31 12.83
N PHE A 837 -14.97 -5.59 12.06
CA PHE A 837 -14.95 -4.13 12.10
C PHE A 837 -16.24 -3.51 11.58
N ALA A 838 -16.88 -4.09 10.57
CA ALA A 838 -18.17 -3.63 10.06
C ALA A 838 -19.25 -3.75 11.13
N VAL A 839 -19.33 -4.86 11.86
CA VAL A 839 -20.29 -5.00 12.96
C VAL A 839 -19.98 -4.01 14.09
N ILE A 840 -18.71 -3.80 14.44
CA ILE A 840 -18.33 -2.75 15.42
C ILE A 840 -18.80 -1.37 14.93
N ALA A 841 -18.60 -1.04 13.66
CA ALA A 841 -19.00 0.23 13.08
C ALA A 841 -20.53 0.42 13.10
N VAL A 842 -21.30 -0.62 12.76
CA VAL A 842 -22.77 -0.60 12.87
C VAL A 842 -23.18 -0.33 14.32
N GLN A 843 -22.57 -1.00 15.30
CA GLN A 843 -22.89 -0.76 16.72
C GLN A 843 -22.54 0.65 17.21
N LEU A 844 -21.53 1.29 16.60
CA LEU A 844 -21.13 2.65 16.94
C LEU A 844 -21.96 3.72 16.22
N PHE A 845 -22.35 3.50 14.97
CA PHE A 845 -22.79 4.54 14.04
C PHE A 845 -24.17 4.34 13.41
N ASN A 846 -24.83 3.19 13.62
CA ASN A 846 -26.16 2.91 13.05
C ASN A 846 -27.16 4.04 13.35
N GLY A 847 -27.81 4.54 12.31
CA GLY A 847 -28.86 5.55 12.39
C GLY A 847 -28.37 6.97 12.69
N LYS A 848 -27.05 7.24 12.64
CA LYS A 848 -26.45 8.55 12.99
C LYS A 848 -25.92 9.35 11.81
N PHE A 849 -26.00 8.79 10.59
CA PHE A 849 -25.42 9.36 9.37
C PHE A 849 -26.45 10.11 8.50
N PHE A 850 -27.50 10.61 9.14
CA PHE A 850 -28.48 11.47 8.49
C PHE A 850 -28.07 12.94 8.60
N TYR A 851 -28.36 13.73 7.58
CA TYR A 851 -28.18 15.18 7.59
C TYR A 851 -29.34 15.88 6.86
N CYS A 852 -29.54 17.15 7.18
CA CYS A 852 -30.44 18.02 6.43
C CYS A 852 -29.62 18.84 5.43
N THR A 853 -30.19 19.19 4.27
CA THR A 853 -29.55 20.15 3.35
C THR A 853 -29.37 21.55 3.95
N ASP A 854 -30.09 21.86 5.04
CA ASP A 854 -29.92 23.08 5.84
C ASP A 854 -29.24 22.73 7.18
N ASP A 855 -27.99 23.16 7.34
CA ASP A 855 -27.13 22.85 8.51
C ASP A 855 -27.71 23.33 9.84
N SER A 856 -28.66 24.28 9.81
CA SER A 856 -29.33 24.77 11.02
C SER A 856 -30.34 23.79 11.61
N LYS A 857 -30.72 22.72 10.87
CA LYS A 857 -31.75 21.76 11.26
C LYS A 857 -31.16 20.38 11.53
N HIS A 858 -31.46 19.83 12.71
CA HIS A 858 -30.88 18.57 13.18
C HIS A 858 -31.88 17.42 13.28
N THR A 859 -33.14 17.61 12.89
CA THR A 859 -34.16 16.54 12.93
C THR A 859 -34.94 16.48 11.63
N ALA A 860 -35.44 15.30 11.28
CA ALA A 860 -36.24 15.09 10.06
C ALA A 860 -37.54 15.92 10.07
N GLU A 861 -38.11 16.17 11.25
CA GLU A 861 -39.31 16.99 11.43
C GLU A 861 -39.02 18.49 11.18
N GLU A 862 -37.85 18.97 11.60
CA GLU A 862 -37.42 20.35 11.33
C GLU A 862 -36.94 20.56 9.89
N CYS A 863 -36.44 19.51 9.24
CA CYS A 863 -35.92 19.51 7.88
C CYS A 863 -37.05 19.48 6.83
N GLN A 864 -37.96 20.45 6.90
CA GLN A 864 -39.10 20.58 6.00
C GLN A 864 -39.17 21.99 5.40
N GLY A 865 -39.83 22.11 4.24
CA GLY A 865 -40.03 23.38 3.55
C GLY A 865 -38.85 23.82 2.70
N SER A 866 -38.50 25.11 2.74
CA SER A 866 -37.41 25.69 1.95
C SER A 866 -36.51 26.54 2.82
N TYR A 867 -35.25 26.66 2.41
CA TYR A 867 -34.24 27.52 3.03
C TYR A 867 -33.56 28.38 1.96
N PHE A 868 -32.81 29.37 2.43
CA PHE A 868 -32.06 30.28 1.58
C PHE A 868 -30.60 29.86 1.55
N LYS A 869 -30.12 29.46 0.39
CA LYS A 869 -28.71 29.22 0.13
C LYS A 869 -28.06 30.51 -0.34
N PHE A 870 -27.07 30.98 0.39
CA PHE A 870 -26.28 32.15 0.03
C PHE A 870 -25.08 31.66 -0.78
N GLU A 871 -25.07 31.94 -2.07
CA GLU A 871 -23.90 31.71 -2.89
C GLU A 871 -22.94 32.89 -2.75
N GLU A 872 -21.65 32.58 -2.73
CA GLU A 872 -20.62 33.59 -2.56
C GLU A 872 -20.66 34.61 -3.72
N GLY A 873 -20.70 35.89 -3.37
CA GLY A 873 -20.78 36.98 -4.34
C GLY A 873 -22.16 37.21 -4.98
N THR A 874 -23.25 36.56 -4.54
CA THR A 874 -24.63 36.97 -4.90
C THR A 874 -25.28 37.76 -3.77
N LEU A 875 -25.83 38.94 -4.10
CA LEU A 875 -26.61 39.76 -3.15
C LEU A 875 -27.95 39.10 -2.77
N LEU A 876 -28.44 38.18 -3.60
CA LEU A 876 -29.72 37.49 -3.43
C LEU A 876 -29.48 35.99 -3.17
N PRO A 877 -30.10 35.42 -2.13
CA PRO A 877 -30.04 33.98 -1.89
C PRO A 877 -30.91 33.19 -2.86
N LYS A 878 -30.50 31.98 -3.21
CA LYS A 878 -31.32 31.01 -3.94
C LYS A 878 -32.21 30.26 -2.96
N LYS A 879 -33.49 30.09 -3.32
CA LYS A 879 -34.43 29.30 -2.53
C LYS A 879 -34.28 27.83 -2.91
N GLU A 880 -33.87 27.00 -1.95
CA GLU A 880 -33.75 25.55 -2.12
C GLU A 880 -34.69 24.80 -1.17
N ALA A 881 -35.11 23.59 -1.55
CA ALA A 881 -35.96 22.75 -0.70
C ALA A 881 -35.11 22.04 0.36
N ARG A 882 -35.61 21.95 1.59
CA ARG A 882 -34.97 21.14 2.63
C ARG A 882 -35.24 19.66 2.36
N VAL A 883 -34.19 18.84 2.35
CA VAL A 883 -34.32 17.39 2.20
C VAL A 883 -33.49 16.69 3.26
N TRP A 884 -34.12 15.78 3.99
CA TRP A 884 -33.44 14.89 4.93
C TRP A 884 -32.84 13.71 4.15
N ARG A 885 -31.51 13.56 4.18
CA ARG A 885 -30.78 12.56 3.40
C ARG A 885 -29.79 11.80 4.28
N THR A 886 -29.47 10.58 3.88
CA THR A 886 -28.34 9.82 4.42
C THR A 886 -27.06 10.22 3.70
N GLN A 887 -25.93 10.16 4.40
CA GLN A 887 -24.62 10.23 3.76
C GLN A 887 -24.42 9.05 2.80
N SER A 888 -23.68 9.25 1.71
CA SER A 888 -23.43 8.21 0.69
C SER A 888 -22.74 6.97 1.26
N PHE A 889 -21.75 7.21 2.15
CA PHE A 889 -21.09 6.18 2.94
C PHE A 889 -21.60 6.24 4.37
N HIS A 890 -22.22 5.17 4.84
CA HIS A 890 -22.86 5.07 6.15
C HIS A 890 -22.73 3.66 6.75
N TYR A 891 -23.26 3.48 7.97
CA TYR A 891 -23.06 2.29 8.81
C TYR A 891 -24.37 1.68 9.33
N ASP A 892 -25.48 1.81 8.60
CA ASP A 892 -26.79 1.36 9.10
C ASP A 892 -26.96 -0.17 9.06
N ASN A 893 -26.31 -0.83 8.10
CA ASN A 893 -26.28 -2.28 7.98
C ASN A 893 -24.87 -2.79 7.71
N VAL A 894 -24.63 -4.09 7.98
CA VAL A 894 -23.28 -4.67 7.89
C VAL A 894 -22.72 -4.66 6.48
N ALA A 895 -23.54 -4.88 5.44
CA ALA A 895 -23.07 -4.90 4.06
C ALA A 895 -22.61 -3.50 3.60
N THR A 896 -23.40 -2.46 3.89
CA THR A 896 -23.04 -1.07 3.63
C THR A 896 -21.85 -0.63 4.49
N ALA A 897 -21.77 -1.08 5.75
CA ALA A 897 -20.60 -0.84 6.59
C ALA A 897 -19.33 -1.48 6.02
N MET A 898 -19.41 -2.70 5.47
CA MET A 898 -18.29 -3.34 4.78
C MET A 898 -17.86 -2.56 3.54
N LEU A 899 -18.81 -2.04 2.75
CA LEU A 899 -18.52 -1.18 1.60
C LEU A 899 -17.84 0.13 2.02
N THR A 900 -18.36 0.79 3.06
CA THR A 900 -17.77 2.00 3.61
C THR A 900 -16.35 1.74 4.14
N LEU A 901 -16.13 0.64 4.85
CA LEU A 901 -14.80 0.26 5.32
C LEU A 901 -13.86 -0.11 4.16
N PHE A 902 -14.39 -0.71 3.09
CA PHE A 902 -13.62 -0.97 1.88
C PHE A 902 -13.14 0.34 1.23
N ALA A 903 -14.00 1.35 1.11
CA ALA A 903 -13.60 2.68 0.62
C ALA A 903 -12.56 3.34 1.54
N VAL A 904 -12.76 3.26 2.86
CA VAL A 904 -11.77 3.75 3.83
C VAL A 904 -10.42 3.04 3.66
N GLN A 905 -10.44 1.75 3.39
CA GLN A 905 -9.23 0.94 3.23
C GLN A 905 -8.46 1.24 1.94
N THR A 906 -9.14 1.60 0.84
CA THR A 906 -8.43 2.00 -0.38
C THR A 906 -7.65 3.30 -0.18
N GLY A 907 -7.99 4.06 0.86
CA GLY A 907 -7.38 5.34 1.17
C GLY A 907 -8.06 6.51 0.47
N GLU A 908 -9.15 6.30 -0.27
CA GLU A 908 -9.87 7.33 -1.03
C GLU A 908 -11.13 7.79 -0.27
N GLY A 909 -11.35 9.11 -0.16
CA GLY A 909 -12.54 9.73 0.43
C GLY A 909 -12.74 9.45 1.93
N TRP A 910 -11.79 8.77 2.58
CA TRP A 910 -11.88 8.41 3.99
C TRP A 910 -11.86 9.61 4.96
N PRO A 911 -11.23 10.77 4.67
CA PRO A 911 -11.29 11.93 5.55
C PRO A 911 -12.73 12.40 5.71
N GLN A 912 -13.52 12.42 4.63
CA GLN A 912 -14.93 12.77 4.71
C GLN A 912 -15.74 11.80 5.58
N VAL A 913 -15.48 10.49 5.45
CA VAL A 913 -16.14 9.46 6.28
C VAL A 913 -15.75 9.62 7.76
N LEU A 914 -14.48 9.90 8.04
CA LEU A 914 -13.99 10.20 9.39
C LEU A 914 -14.71 11.42 9.97
N GLN A 915 -14.79 12.52 9.23
CA GLN A 915 -15.39 13.77 9.69
C GLN A 915 -16.89 13.59 9.96
N ASN A 916 -17.60 12.93 9.04
CA ASN A 916 -19.00 12.55 9.24
C ASN A 916 -19.19 11.69 10.51
N SER A 917 -18.22 10.84 10.83
CA SER A 917 -18.25 10.01 12.05
C SER A 917 -17.97 10.78 13.33
N MET A 918 -17.07 11.76 13.28
CA MET A 918 -16.77 12.65 14.40
C MET A 918 -17.93 13.61 14.67
N ALA A 919 -18.66 13.98 13.62
CA ALA A 919 -19.86 14.81 13.70
C ALA A 919 -21.12 14.03 14.11
N ALA A 920 -21.07 12.69 14.13
CA ALA A 920 -22.23 11.83 14.42
C ALA A 920 -22.74 11.97 15.87
N THR A 921 -23.99 12.40 16.02
CA THR A 921 -24.62 12.69 17.31
C THR A 921 -25.43 11.51 17.86
N TYR A 922 -26.75 11.57 17.82
CA TYR A 922 -27.66 10.53 18.29
C TYR A 922 -28.40 9.91 17.13
N GLU A 923 -29.07 8.80 17.37
CA GLU A 923 -29.91 8.14 16.37
C GLU A 923 -30.99 9.10 15.86
N ASN A 924 -31.15 9.15 14.53
CA ASN A 924 -32.08 10.02 13.81
C ASN A 924 -31.88 11.53 14.03
N LYS A 925 -30.69 11.95 14.43
CA LYS A 925 -30.31 13.37 14.54
C LYS A 925 -29.19 13.72 13.58
N GLY A 926 -29.18 14.98 13.16
CA GLY A 926 -28.20 15.55 12.25
C GLY A 926 -26.82 15.66 12.88
N PRO A 927 -25.78 15.89 12.06
CA PRO A 927 -24.41 16.03 12.55
C PRO A 927 -24.25 17.33 13.35
N ILE A 928 -23.30 17.31 14.30
CA ILE A 928 -22.77 18.50 14.97
C ILE A 928 -21.26 18.41 14.92
N GLN A 929 -20.60 19.43 14.37
CA GLN A 929 -19.16 19.40 14.16
C GLN A 929 -18.37 19.18 15.45
N ASN A 930 -17.35 18.33 15.39
CA ASN A 930 -16.47 17.99 16.52
C ASN A 930 -17.19 17.46 17.77
N PHE A 931 -18.40 16.90 17.64
CA PHE A 931 -19.15 16.39 18.79
C PHE A 931 -18.46 15.23 19.50
N ARG A 932 -17.87 14.27 18.74
CA ARG A 932 -17.16 13.11 19.29
C ARG A 932 -15.87 12.79 18.53
N ILE A 933 -14.84 13.59 18.80
CA ILE A 933 -13.50 13.42 18.22
C ILE A 933 -12.90 12.05 18.56
N GLU A 934 -13.26 11.44 19.69
CA GLU A 934 -12.79 10.12 20.12
C GLU A 934 -13.13 8.99 19.14
N MET A 935 -14.14 9.18 18.28
CA MET A 935 -14.50 8.22 17.23
C MET A 935 -13.40 8.08 16.17
N SER A 936 -12.52 9.07 16.03
CA SER A 936 -11.34 8.98 15.15
C SER A 936 -10.42 7.81 15.49
N LEU A 937 -10.39 7.37 16.75
CA LEU A 937 -9.60 6.22 17.19
C LEU A 937 -10.01 4.93 16.46
N PHE A 938 -11.29 4.78 16.11
CA PHE A 938 -11.76 3.63 15.34
C PHE A 938 -11.03 3.54 13.99
N TYR A 939 -10.93 4.65 13.27
CA TYR A 939 -10.26 4.73 11.97
C TYR A 939 -8.75 4.57 12.10
N ILE A 940 -8.11 5.21 13.08
CA ILE A 940 -6.67 5.03 13.33
C ILE A 940 -6.36 3.55 13.60
N VAL A 941 -7.14 2.88 14.45
CA VAL A 941 -6.97 1.45 14.73
C VAL A 941 -7.23 0.63 13.48
N TYR A 942 -8.26 0.96 12.69
CA TYR A 942 -8.56 0.27 11.43
C TYR A 942 -7.40 0.38 10.44
N PHE A 943 -6.84 1.57 10.20
CA PHE A 943 -5.67 1.76 9.33
C PHE A 943 -4.38 1.12 9.86
N VAL A 944 -4.18 1.11 11.18
CA VAL A 944 -3.01 0.46 11.80
C VAL A 944 -3.13 -1.06 11.78
N VAL A 945 -4.34 -1.62 11.88
CA VAL A 945 -4.54 -3.07 11.85
C VAL A 945 -4.60 -3.59 10.43
N PHE A 946 -5.28 -2.89 9.52
CA PHE A 946 -5.76 -3.48 8.29
C PHE A 946 -4.71 -3.42 7.14
N PRO A 947 -4.29 -2.23 6.63
CA PRO A 947 -3.12 -2.11 5.76
C PRO A 947 -1.88 -2.85 6.29
N PHE A 948 -1.64 -2.75 7.58
CA PHE A 948 -0.45 -3.28 8.22
C PHE A 948 -0.44 -4.80 8.37
N PHE A 949 -1.61 -5.45 8.36
CA PHE A 949 -1.69 -6.90 8.48
C PHE A 949 -1.97 -7.55 7.12
N PHE A 950 -3.03 -7.13 6.44
CA PHE A 950 -3.52 -7.83 5.27
C PHE A 950 -2.74 -7.50 4.00
N VAL A 951 -2.40 -6.23 3.76
CA VAL A 951 -1.56 -5.88 2.59
C VAL A 951 -0.18 -6.52 2.75
N ASN A 952 0.38 -6.49 3.96
CA ASN A 952 1.66 -7.12 4.27
C ASN A 952 1.66 -8.64 4.04
N ILE A 953 0.65 -9.36 4.54
CA ILE A 953 0.53 -10.81 4.32
C ILE A 953 0.32 -11.13 2.85
N PHE A 954 -0.51 -10.35 2.15
CA PHE A 954 -0.80 -10.57 0.74
C PHE A 954 0.44 -10.39 -0.13
N VAL A 955 1.16 -9.27 0.06
CA VAL A 955 2.42 -8.99 -0.65
C VAL A 955 3.46 -10.06 -0.32
N ALA A 956 3.63 -10.44 0.95
CA ALA A 956 4.57 -11.47 1.34
C ALA A 956 4.24 -12.82 0.67
N LEU A 957 2.99 -13.29 0.73
CA LEU A 957 2.57 -14.55 0.12
C LEU A 957 2.81 -14.55 -1.40
N ILE A 958 2.44 -13.47 -2.08
CA ILE A 958 2.67 -13.34 -3.52
C ILE A 958 4.17 -13.46 -3.82
N ILE A 959 5.02 -12.74 -3.08
CA ILE A 959 6.47 -12.82 -3.23
C ILE A 959 6.97 -14.26 -2.99
N ILE A 960 6.48 -14.98 -1.98
CA ILE A 960 6.82 -16.39 -1.75
C ILE A 960 6.45 -17.23 -2.95
N THR A 961 5.21 -17.16 -3.41
CA THR A 961 4.74 -18.00 -4.53
C THR A 961 5.52 -17.72 -5.82
N PHE A 962 5.90 -16.46 -6.06
CA PHE A 962 6.78 -16.11 -7.17
C PHE A 962 8.22 -16.60 -6.98
N GLN A 963 8.75 -16.56 -5.75
CA GLN A 963 10.07 -17.11 -5.43
C GLN A 963 10.10 -18.63 -5.59
N GLU A 964 9.12 -19.35 -5.05
CA GLU A 964 8.97 -20.81 -5.17
C GLU A 964 8.88 -21.23 -6.63
N GLN A 965 8.08 -20.55 -7.45
CA GLN A 965 8.01 -20.85 -8.88
C GLN A 965 9.31 -20.52 -9.62
N GLY A 966 9.96 -19.41 -9.28
CA GLY A 966 11.26 -19.06 -9.84
C GLY A 966 12.38 -20.03 -9.45
N GLU A 967 12.34 -20.60 -8.24
CA GLU A 967 13.28 -21.61 -7.75
C GLU A 967 13.00 -22.99 -8.33
N ALA A 968 11.72 -23.36 -8.51
CA ALA A 968 11.32 -24.61 -9.16
C ALA A 968 11.82 -24.68 -10.62
N GLU A 969 11.82 -23.57 -11.36
CA GLU A 969 12.44 -23.48 -12.68
C GLU A 969 13.98 -23.63 -12.66
N LEU A 970 14.62 -23.30 -11.53
CA LEU A 970 16.08 -23.40 -11.34
C LEU A 970 16.53 -24.75 -10.77
N GLN A 971 15.62 -25.56 -10.23
CA GLN A 971 15.90 -26.83 -9.55
C GLN A 971 16.46 -27.93 -10.47
N ASP A 972 16.41 -27.75 -11.79
CA ASP A 972 16.84 -28.72 -12.79
C ASP A 972 18.39 -28.80 -13.00
N GLY A 973 19.20 -28.12 -12.17
CA GLY A 973 20.66 -28.11 -12.30
C GLY A 973 21.45 -28.23 -10.99
N GLU A 974 22.60 -28.94 -11.03
CA GLU A 974 23.59 -29.02 -9.94
C GLU A 974 24.38 -27.71 -9.69
N ILE A 975 24.06 -26.63 -10.43
CA ILE A 975 24.87 -25.41 -10.54
C ILE A 975 24.21 -24.28 -9.75
N ASP A 976 24.96 -23.62 -8.87
CA ASP A 976 24.49 -22.47 -8.08
C ASP A 976 24.10 -21.28 -8.99
N LYS A 977 23.16 -20.44 -8.54
CA LYS A 977 22.66 -19.26 -9.27
C LYS A 977 23.78 -18.31 -9.70
N ASN A 978 24.76 -18.08 -8.81
CA ASN A 978 25.91 -17.22 -9.12
C ASN A 978 26.82 -17.85 -10.19
N GLN A 979 26.96 -19.17 -10.18
CA GLN A 979 27.73 -19.90 -11.18
C GLN A 979 27.03 -19.85 -12.54
N LYS A 980 25.72 -20.07 -12.59
CA LYS A 980 24.91 -19.95 -13.82
C LYS A 980 25.04 -18.55 -14.42
N SER A 981 24.86 -17.49 -13.62
CA SER A 981 25.01 -16.10 -14.09
C SER A 981 26.42 -15.79 -14.61
N CYS A 982 27.46 -16.32 -13.96
CA CYS A 982 28.84 -16.18 -14.42
C CYS A 982 29.08 -16.90 -15.76
N ILE A 983 28.54 -18.11 -15.91
CA ILE A 983 28.63 -18.89 -17.16
C ILE A 983 27.89 -18.16 -18.29
N ASP A 984 26.66 -17.72 -18.06
CA ASP A 984 25.86 -16.98 -19.04
C ASP A 984 26.54 -15.67 -19.46
N PHE A 985 27.11 -14.94 -18.50
CA PHE A 985 27.90 -13.75 -18.80
C PHE A 985 29.13 -14.08 -19.65
N THR A 986 29.85 -15.15 -19.29
CA THR A 986 31.07 -15.56 -20.01
C THR A 986 30.76 -16.01 -21.45
N ILE A 987 29.65 -16.71 -21.66
CA ILE A 987 29.18 -17.15 -22.98
C ILE A 987 28.63 -15.97 -23.79
N GLY A 988 27.91 -15.04 -23.16
CA GLY A 988 27.29 -13.88 -23.80
C GLY A 988 28.23 -12.70 -24.05
N ALA A 989 29.39 -12.66 -23.39
CA ALA A 989 30.33 -11.56 -23.49
C ALA A 989 30.89 -11.42 -24.91
N ARG A 990 30.60 -10.29 -25.56
CA ARG A 990 31.20 -9.88 -26.84
C ARG A 990 32.29 -8.83 -26.60
N PRO A 991 33.40 -8.87 -27.36
CA PRO A 991 34.46 -7.87 -27.21
C PRO A 991 33.93 -6.47 -27.56
N LEU A 992 34.27 -5.48 -26.73
CA LEU A 992 33.97 -4.06 -26.99
C LEU A 992 34.84 -3.55 -28.16
N GLU A 993 34.23 -3.31 -29.32
CA GLU A 993 34.90 -2.69 -30.45
C GLU A 993 35.09 -1.18 -30.23
N ARG A 994 36.26 -0.76 -29.74
CA ARG A 994 36.59 0.67 -29.63
C ARG A 994 37.20 1.16 -30.95
N TYR A 995 36.48 2.02 -31.68
CA TYR A 995 36.99 2.60 -32.92
C TYR A 995 38.22 3.50 -32.66
N MET A 996 39.33 3.22 -33.35
CA MET A 996 40.54 4.04 -33.35
C MET A 996 40.98 4.33 -34.80
N PRO A 997 41.20 5.59 -35.19
CA PRO A 997 41.73 5.92 -36.52
C PRO A 997 43.10 5.28 -36.76
N LYS A 998 43.33 4.71 -37.96
CA LYS A 998 44.57 4.00 -38.33
C LYS A 998 45.80 4.91 -38.35
N ASP A 999 45.66 6.12 -38.88
CA ASP A 999 46.77 7.06 -39.07
C ASP A 999 46.91 8.05 -37.93
N ARG A 1000 47.91 7.85 -37.06
CA ARG A 1000 48.19 8.73 -35.91
C ARG A 1000 48.56 10.17 -36.28
N ASN A 1001 49.08 10.39 -37.48
CA ASN A 1001 49.45 11.72 -37.96
C ASN A 1001 48.30 12.45 -38.67
N SER A 1002 47.17 11.79 -38.91
CA SER A 1002 46.02 12.37 -39.59
C SER A 1002 45.31 13.39 -38.70
N PHE A 1003 44.74 14.42 -39.34
CA PHE A 1003 43.82 15.36 -38.70
C PHE A 1003 42.68 14.63 -37.97
N LYS A 1004 42.20 13.52 -38.55
CA LYS A 1004 41.18 12.65 -37.94
C LYS A 1004 41.59 12.12 -36.57
N TYR A 1005 42.84 11.67 -36.40
CA TYR A 1005 43.33 11.16 -35.11
C TYR A 1005 43.45 12.27 -34.06
N LYS A 1006 43.85 13.48 -34.46
CA LYS A 1006 43.91 14.64 -33.56
C LYS A 1006 42.52 15.03 -33.05
N VAL A 1007 41.52 15.06 -33.94
CA VAL A 1007 40.12 15.34 -33.56
C VAL A 1007 39.55 14.22 -32.68
N TRP A 1008 39.75 12.96 -33.06
CA TRP A 1008 39.33 11.80 -32.26
C TRP A 1008 39.92 11.83 -30.84
N ARG A 1009 41.20 12.19 -30.71
CA ARG A 1009 41.87 12.31 -29.39
C ARG A 1009 41.23 13.39 -28.50
N ILE A 1010 40.74 14.49 -29.09
CA ILE A 1010 40.03 15.55 -28.34
C ILE A 1010 38.65 15.04 -27.91
N VAL A 1011 37.88 14.48 -28.86
CA VAL A 1011 36.50 14.05 -28.62
C VAL A 1011 36.41 12.93 -27.58
N VAL A 1012 37.38 12.02 -27.53
CA VAL A 1012 37.43 10.91 -26.56
C VAL A 1012 38.08 11.34 -25.23
N SER A 1013 38.55 12.58 -25.10
CA SER A 1013 39.20 13.05 -23.89
C SER A 1013 38.20 13.36 -22.78
N THR A 1014 38.54 13.03 -21.54
CA THR A 1014 37.69 13.32 -20.38
C THR A 1014 37.40 14.82 -20.18
N PRO A 1015 38.30 15.78 -20.46
CA PRO A 1015 37.96 17.20 -20.35
C PRO A 1015 36.90 17.65 -21.36
N PHE A 1016 36.88 17.06 -22.57
CA PHE A 1016 35.86 17.35 -23.56
C PHE A 1016 34.49 16.81 -23.12
N GLU A 1017 34.44 15.60 -22.55
CA GLU A 1017 33.21 15.04 -21.97
C GLU A 1017 32.67 15.91 -20.83
N TYR A 1018 33.51 16.33 -19.88
CA TYR A 1018 33.10 17.24 -18.81
C TYR A 1018 32.64 18.61 -19.34
N PHE A 1019 33.26 19.13 -20.39
CA PHE A 1019 32.85 20.37 -21.04
C PHE A 1019 31.44 20.26 -21.63
N ILE A 1020 31.14 19.20 -22.39
CA ILE A 1020 29.79 18.95 -22.92
C ILE A 1020 28.77 18.75 -21.80
N MET A 1021 29.13 18.00 -20.76
CA MET A 1021 28.24 17.82 -19.60
C MET A 1021 27.89 19.15 -18.91
N MET A 1022 28.86 20.06 -18.76
CA MET A 1022 28.59 21.41 -18.22
C MET A 1022 27.70 22.23 -19.16
N LEU A 1023 27.88 22.14 -20.49
CA LEU A 1023 27.00 22.80 -21.45
C LEU A 1023 25.55 22.29 -21.35
N ILE A 1024 25.35 20.99 -21.14
CA ILE A 1024 24.01 20.41 -20.92
C ILE A 1024 23.40 21.02 -19.66
N VAL A 1025 24.12 21.03 -18.53
CA VAL A 1025 23.62 21.60 -17.27
C VAL A 1025 23.25 23.08 -17.44
N PHE A 1026 24.09 23.88 -18.09
CA PHE A 1026 23.76 25.29 -18.34
C PHE A 1026 22.57 25.47 -19.28
N ASN A 1027 22.43 24.63 -20.31
CA ASN A 1027 21.27 24.67 -21.19
C ASN A 1027 19.99 24.29 -20.42
N THR A 1028 20.03 23.28 -19.55
CA THR A 1028 18.89 22.91 -18.71
C THR A 1028 18.51 24.05 -17.77
N LEU A 1029 19.47 24.69 -17.09
CA LEU A 1029 19.21 25.86 -16.26
C LEU A 1029 18.58 27.01 -17.05
N LEU A 1030 18.99 27.20 -18.31
CA LEU A 1030 18.41 28.22 -19.18
C LEU A 1030 16.94 27.92 -19.51
N LEU A 1031 16.59 26.66 -19.79
CA LEU A 1031 15.20 26.26 -20.01
C LEU A 1031 14.34 26.50 -18.75
N MET A 1032 14.89 26.27 -17.56
CA MET A 1032 14.21 26.55 -16.28
C MET A 1032 13.97 28.04 -16.01
N MET A 1033 14.69 28.94 -16.69
CA MET A 1033 14.60 30.39 -16.49
C MET A 1033 13.39 31.03 -17.21
N LYS A 1034 12.64 30.29 -18.02
CA LYS A 1034 11.40 30.75 -18.66
C LYS A 1034 10.30 30.96 -17.61
N TYR A 1035 9.50 32.01 -17.77
CA TYR A 1035 8.33 32.23 -16.93
C TYR A 1035 7.21 33.00 -17.66
N HIS A 1036 5.98 32.88 -17.17
CA HIS A 1036 4.80 33.54 -17.73
C HIS A 1036 4.88 35.08 -17.58
N GLN A 1037 4.37 35.82 -18.57
CA GLN A 1037 4.48 37.29 -18.64
C GLN A 1037 5.91 37.85 -18.56
N GLN A 1038 6.90 37.12 -19.08
CA GLN A 1038 8.26 37.64 -19.20
C GLN A 1038 8.37 38.82 -20.18
N SER A 1039 9.34 39.72 -19.95
CA SER A 1039 9.53 40.86 -20.84
C SER A 1039 10.00 40.43 -22.24
N LYS A 1040 9.55 41.13 -23.29
CA LYS A 1040 9.94 40.83 -24.69
C LYS A 1040 11.46 40.86 -24.92
N MET A 1041 12.20 41.65 -24.13
CA MET A 1041 13.68 41.69 -24.19
C MET A 1041 14.29 40.42 -23.60
N TYR A 1042 13.74 39.92 -22.50
CA TYR A 1042 14.20 38.70 -21.84
C TYR A 1042 13.92 37.47 -22.69
N GLU A 1043 12.72 37.36 -23.26
CA GLU A 1043 12.33 36.30 -24.20
C GLU A 1043 13.30 36.21 -25.39
N LYS A 1044 13.59 37.34 -26.04
CA LYS A 1044 14.57 37.39 -27.15
C LYS A 1044 15.97 37.00 -26.70
N SER A 1045 16.37 37.38 -25.47
CA SER A 1045 17.68 37.03 -24.92
C SER A 1045 17.82 35.52 -24.70
N LEU A 1046 16.80 34.88 -24.12
CA LEU A 1046 16.73 33.42 -23.97
C LEU A 1046 16.78 32.73 -25.34
N MET A 1047 16.05 33.23 -26.33
CA MET A 1047 16.07 32.70 -27.70
C MET A 1047 17.48 32.73 -28.32
N TYR A 1048 18.21 33.85 -28.20
CA TYR A 1048 19.59 33.94 -28.72
C TYR A 1048 20.56 33.01 -28.00
N LEU A 1049 20.43 32.88 -26.67
CA LEU A 1049 21.26 31.95 -25.92
C LEU A 1049 20.97 30.49 -26.29
N ASN A 1050 19.70 30.12 -26.47
CA ASN A 1050 19.30 28.80 -26.98
C ASN A 1050 19.92 28.52 -28.35
N MET A 1051 19.87 29.48 -29.28
CA MET A 1051 20.54 29.36 -30.59
C MET A 1051 22.06 29.17 -30.44
N GLY A 1052 22.69 29.84 -29.48
CA GLY A 1052 24.10 29.66 -29.13
C GLY A 1052 24.42 28.25 -28.65
N PHE A 1053 23.61 27.67 -27.74
CA PHE A 1053 23.75 26.29 -27.30
C PHE A 1053 23.56 25.29 -28.44
N THR A 1054 22.55 25.47 -29.29
CA THR A 1054 22.34 24.64 -30.49
C THR A 1054 23.58 24.68 -31.40
N GLY A 1055 24.19 25.85 -31.58
CA GLY A 1055 25.46 25.99 -32.30
C GLY A 1055 26.60 25.17 -31.69
N MET A 1056 26.77 25.22 -30.36
CA MET A 1056 27.81 24.45 -29.66
C MET A 1056 27.60 22.93 -29.77
N PHE A 1057 26.37 22.44 -29.60
CA PHE A 1057 26.05 21.01 -29.78
C PHE A 1057 26.18 20.56 -31.25
N SER A 1058 25.93 21.46 -32.20
CA SER A 1058 26.18 21.18 -33.62
C SER A 1058 27.67 21.00 -33.89
N VAL A 1059 28.52 21.85 -33.29
CA VAL A 1059 29.99 21.72 -33.38
C VAL A 1059 30.46 20.40 -32.75
N GLU A 1060 29.93 20.04 -31.58
CA GLU A 1060 30.21 18.73 -30.95
C GLU A 1060 29.89 17.58 -31.90
N THR A 1061 28.69 17.61 -32.50
CA THR A 1061 28.23 16.58 -33.44
C THR A 1061 29.15 16.47 -34.65
N VAL A 1062 29.55 17.60 -35.24
CA VAL A 1062 30.50 17.64 -36.36
C VAL A 1062 31.86 17.08 -35.95
N LEU A 1063 32.40 17.45 -34.78
CA LEU A 1063 33.67 16.93 -34.27
C LEU A 1063 33.62 15.41 -34.04
N LYS A 1064 32.50 14.90 -33.49
CA LYS A 1064 32.26 13.45 -33.31
C LYS A 1064 32.19 12.73 -34.65
N ILE A 1065 31.47 13.27 -35.63
CA ILE A 1065 31.40 12.69 -36.99
C ILE A 1065 32.78 12.67 -37.66
N ILE A 1066 33.59 13.73 -37.53
CA ILE A 1066 34.95 13.76 -38.07
C ILE A 1066 35.85 12.74 -37.36
N GLY A 1067 35.77 12.67 -36.03
CA GLY A 1067 36.61 11.80 -35.19
C GLY A 1067 36.32 10.31 -35.39
N PHE A 1068 35.05 9.90 -35.36
CA PHE A 1068 34.64 8.50 -35.53
C PHE A 1068 34.46 8.12 -37.00
N GLY A 1069 34.16 9.06 -37.88
CA GLY A 1069 33.72 8.79 -39.26
C GLY A 1069 32.27 8.30 -39.31
N VAL A 1070 31.65 8.42 -40.48
CA VAL A 1070 30.33 7.81 -40.74
C VAL A 1070 30.56 6.34 -41.10
N LYS A 1071 30.04 5.42 -40.29
CA LYS A 1071 29.97 4.00 -40.66
C LYS A 1071 28.83 3.90 -41.67
N VAL A 1072 29.15 3.91 -42.97
CA VAL A 1072 28.17 3.55 -44.00
C VAL A 1072 27.92 2.06 -43.79
N GLY A 1073 26.71 1.74 -43.32
CA GLY A 1073 26.27 0.38 -43.02
C GLY A 1073 26.29 -0.52 -44.24
#